data_AF-A0A4Y4DKL4-F1
#
_entry.id   AF-A0A4Y4DKL4-F1
#
_cell.length_a   1.000
_cell.length_b   1.000
_cell.length_c   1.000
_cell.angle_alpha   90.00
_cell.angle_beta   90.00
_cell.angle_gamma   90.00
#
_symmetry.space_group_name_H-M   'P 1'
#
loop_
_entity.id
_entity.type
_entity.pdbx_description
1 polymer ?
#
loop_
_entity_poly.entity_id
_entity_poly.type
_entity_poly.pdbx_seq_one_letter_code
_entity_poly.pdbx_strand_id
1 'polypeptide(L)'
;MNKAYKILFLGDFHFGESYKEAGAKILEEHGYTHATKYLLPFIDEADHTVFNLESPIVNPKTTTSDLRGKKSYIHWADPAGTIDALKDLGVDCVSLANNHTMDYGVPGIVSSFDALTKAGISYFGAGLNNSESGQPYQISIPAEHGGGKINVFGCFQYSRVHDKDYEFYARAEKAGAQSLSQKSQLPAIHPQEINIAFPHWGSNYKWKSEAQERLAQRLVHHGFDLVLGHGSHAVQEIESLDSTPVVYSIGNGMFQSGGRYKAFEESDGIVPFGFWTMIEVAGADGVQTVTLKLYPVTADNRSNGFQPRPVDAQQFQRLLDALGEKNNGSQNLQQGSDALGSYLSLEVAARSFEQPEKLDVDFNPLLNTSIAPHIYTDAGTKKILFGMNRFSRSSGPETIALAAAQDGATLQWLDGRRALVTAGEQRFLLLGHKGTESFVGARTIGDKLATYELLDAAGVNTPKTALVASAEEAVGFQRSVGQPVVLKPRNGQKGNAVSVNLLGEEEIGQAFLDAAAYGEVIVQEQIIGTAEFRCLTSPEECVSVVRRVLPWVQGDGVSTIEQLIVKENLRRQLYPSTYDGHTPTSGTIERYLNSQNLSLDTVLERGQRRQVLNFGGLSSGAEPFEVFEDVSDSVKDSASAAVAAIPGLGWGGVDIMLDQAGEPYVIEINSDAGITGSQFPFYGVPKNVGAYLYELHRDHRAAIDPEQFPIANPQTAISGQQKLSSLLRASYRASGYEVQSVGKRLTQVRDNEGQSKWLLGCATSDDLETVQRISGEHFTIRKLLRIGKVLVPRARVIRSEKDKSFFTLGTADKVVIARRRDAWGNSENQVLTADELENLSPVGRPYVQAMYAGERYLVCATPDQTLAILADRESNDADVQKLGAIAQKATASIPKLRWGAWNVLVSAGRTMVEGLSTDPLLNEQQKLVFGDLGKVLNAI
;
A
#
# COMPACT_ATOMS: atom_id res chain seq x y z
N MET A 1 4.12 12.90 38.02
CA MET A 1 4.15 13.88 36.92
C MET A 1 4.76 13.16 35.74
N ASN A 2 4.08 13.10 34.60
CA ASN A 2 4.65 12.48 33.40
C ASN A 2 5.90 13.27 33.01
N LYS A 3 7.02 12.57 32.80
CA LYS A 3 8.26 13.17 32.30
C LYS A 3 7.98 13.74 30.90
N ALA A 4 8.41 14.96 30.60
CA ALA A 4 8.31 15.52 29.24
C ALA A 4 9.37 14.87 28.34
N TYR A 5 9.07 14.73 27.04
CA TYR A 5 10.06 14.37 26.03
C TYR A 5 10.89 15.61 25.68
N LYS A 6 12.21 15.52 25.76
CA LYS A 6 13.12 16.67 25.72
C LYS A 6 14.04 16.63 24.50
N ILE A 7 14.05 17.69 23.71
CA ILE A 7 14.90 17.81 22.51
C ILE A 7 15.84 18.99 22.67
N LEU A 8 17.15 18.74 22.66
CA LEU A 8 18.18 19.77 22.78
C LEU A 8 18.59 20.30 21.41
N PHE A 9 18.36 21.59 21.19
CA PHE A 9 18.83 22.35 20.04
C PHE A 9 20.05 23.20 20.40
N LEU A 10 21.08 23.11 19.58
CA LEU A 10 22.25 24.00 19.64
C LEU A 10 22.38 24.76 18.32
N GLY A 11 22.69 26.06 18.42
CA GLY A 11 23.04 26.87 17.26
C GLY A 11 24.42 26.51 16.73
N ASP A 12 25.18 27.52 16.32
CA ASP A 12 26.45 27.32 15.62
C ASP A 12 27.43 26.48 16.45
N PHE A 13 27.90 25.37 15.85
CA PHE A 13 28.71 24.34 16.49
C PHE A 13 29.98 24.02 15.67
N HIS A 14 31.15 24.15 16.29
CA HIS A 14 32.46 23.85 15.68
C HIS A 14 33.54 23.58 16.75
N PHE A 15 34.28 22.46 16.63
CA PHE A 15 35.31 22.04 17.60
C PHE A 15 36.66 22.77 17.45
N GLY A 16 36.83 23.57 16.41
CA GLY A 16 37.95 24.49 16.25
C GLY A 16 39.10 23.99 15.37
N GLU A 17 38.93 22.89 14.65
CA GLU A 17 39.94 22.27 13.77
C GLU A 17 40.56 23.28 12.80
N SER A 18 39.71 24.03 12.08
CA SER A 18 40.18 25.05 11.13
C SER A 18 40.91 26.24 11.77
N TYR A 19 40.74 26.49 13.08
CA TYR A 19 41.46 27.57 13.76
C TYR A 19 42.91 27.20 14.11
N LYS A 20 43.31 25.92 13.98
CA LYS A 20 44.71 25.50 14.09
C LYS A 20 45.60 26.25 13.08
N GLU A 21 45.09 26.48 11.86
CA GLU A 21 45.80 27.22 10.82
C GLU A 21 46.01 28.70 11.19
N ALA A 22 45.14 29.25 12.04
CA ALA A 22 45.28 30.60 12.60
C ALA A 22 46.11 30.64 13.90
N GLY A 23 46.73 29.51 14.30
CA GLY A 23 47.58 29.39 15.48
C GLY A 23 46.86 29.07 16.79
N ALA A 24 45.56 28.72 16.76
CA ALA A 24 44.84 28.26 17.94
C ALA A 24 45.28 26.85 18.36
N LYS A 25 45.60 26.66 19.64
CA LYS A 25 46.09 25.38 20.18
C LYS A 25 45.11 24.64 21.08
N ILE A 26 43.91 25.19 21.29
CA ILE A 26 42.94 24.65 22.27
C ILE A 26 42.63 23.17 22.02
N LEU A 27 42.32 22.79 20.78
CA LEU A 27 42.00 21.42 20.44
C LEU A 27 43.22 20.48 20.55
N GLU A 28 44.44 20.99 20.33
CA GLU A 28 45.68 20.22 20.47
C GLU A 28 46.09 20.03 21.93
N GLU A 29 45.88 21.04 22.77
CA GLU A 29 46.27 21.06 24.18
C GLU A 29 45.25 20.35 25.08
N HIS A 30 43.96 20.38 24.72
CA HIS A 30 42.87 19.93 25.59
C HIS A 30 41.94 18.86 24.99
N GLY A 31 41.98 18.63 23.68
CA GLY A 31 41.14 17.65 23.00
C GLY A 31 39.66 18.07 22.86
N TYR A 32 38.85 17.17 22.28
CA TYR A 32 37.47 17.43 21.86
C TYR A 32 36.48 17.65 23.01
N THR A 33 36.74 17.05 24.18
CA THR A 33 35.81 17.09 25.32
C THR A 33 35.91 18.37 26.16
N HIS A 34 36.96 19.18 25.96
CA HIS A 34 37.21 20.38 26.75
C HIS A 34 36.05 21.36 26.68
N ALA A 35 35.54 21.57 25.47
CA ALA A 35 34.48 22.52 25.15
C ALA A 35 33.09 22.09 25.63
N THR A 36 32.89 20.79 25.79
CA THR A 36 31.57 20.17 25.99
C THR A 36 31.34 19.74 27.43
N LYS A 37 32.34 19.93 28.31
CA LYS A 37 32.26 19.58 29.74
C LYS A 37 30.95 20.00 30.42
N TYR A 38 30.50 21.24 30.19
CA TYR A 38 29.29 21.77 30.82
C TYR A 38 28.02 21.53 29.99
N LEU A 39 28.17 21.03 28.75
CA LEU A 39 27.07 20.63 27.89
C LEU A 39 26.52 19.26 28.27
N LEU A 40 27.36 18.36 28.80
CA LEU A 40 26.97 16.98 29.15
C LEU A 40 25.67 16.87 29.98
N PRO A 41 25.43 17.69 31.03
CA PRO A 41 24.16 17.61 31.77
C PRO A 41 22.92 17.89 30.91
N PHE A 42 23.04 18.72 29.87
CA PHE A 42 21.95 18.99 28.94
C PHE A 42 21.74 17.83 27.97
N ILE A 43 22.82 17.17 27.56
CA ILE A 43 22.77 15.93 26.75
C ILE A 43 22.08 14.83 27.55
N ASP A 44 22.52 14.60 28.80
CA ASP A 44 22.01 13.53 29.66
C ASP A 44 20.51 13.70 29.98
N GLU A 45 20.01 14.94 29.98
CA GLU A 45 18.60 15.26 30.16
C GLU A 45 17.78 15.19 28.86
N ALA A 46 18.41 15.28 27.70
CA ALA A 46 17.73 15.25 26.42
C ALA A 46 17.42 13.81 25.98
N ASP A 47 16.23 13.59 25.45
CA ASP A 47 15.87 12.35 24.76
C ASP A 47 16.30 12.40 23.28
N HIS A 48 16.58 13.60 22.75
CA HIS A 48 17.03 13.82 21.37
C HIS A 48 17.87 15.09 21.22
N THR A 49 18.79 15.14 20.25
CA THR A 49 19.72 16.28 20.06
C THR A 49 19.84 16.72 18.59
N VAL A 50 19.87 18.05 18.36
CA VAL A 50 19.91 18.66 17.02
C VAL A 50 20.84 19.88 17.00
N PHE A 51 21.99 19.80 16.33
CA PHE A 51 23.00 20.87 16.32
C PHE A 51 23.21 21.48 14.94
N ASN A 52 23.61 22.76 14.82
CA ASN A 52 24.12 23.29 13.55
C ASN A 52 25.63 23.05 13.41
N LEU A 53 26.03 22.07 12.59
CA LEU A 53 27.45 21.81 12.32
C LEU A 53 27.97 22.79 11.25
N GLU A 54 28.65 23.84 11.68
CA GLU A 54 29.06 24.96 10.81
C GLU A 54 30.43 24.71 10.15
N SER A 55 30.61 23.50 9.60
CA SER A 55 31.76 23.13 8.78
C SER A 55 31.52 21.84 8.00
N PRO A 56 32.14 21.68 6.82
CA PRO A 56 32.21 20.39 6.16
C PRO A 56 33.19 19.47 6.89
N ILE A 57 32.83 18.19 7.00
CA ILE A 57 33.69 17.13 7.52
C ILE A 57 34.57 16.63 6.38
N VAL A 58 35.82 17.09 6.37
CA VAL A 58 36.74 16.86 5.26
C VAL A 58 38.19 16.95 5.72
N ASN A 59 39.06 16.15 5.10
CA ASN A 59 40.50 16.26 5.32
C ASN A 59 41.11 17.31 4.37
N PRO A 60 41.59 18.46 4.88
CA PRO A 60 42.13 19.55 4.06
C PRO A 60 43.48 19.21 3.40
N LYS A 61 44.12 18.10 3.79
CA LYS A 61 45.35 17.61 3.16
C LYS A 61 45.08 16.85 1.86
N THR A 62 43.89 16.28 1.72
CA THR A 62 43.49 15.48 0.54
C THR A 62 42.47 16.19 -0.34
N THR A 63 41.75 17.16 0.21
CA THR A 63 40.72 17.92 -0.51
C THR A 63 41.09 19.40 -0.52
N THR A 64 41.13 20.02 -1.69
CA THR A 64 41.41 21.45 -1.86
C THR A 64 40.12 22.26 -1.92
N SER A 65 40.14 23.46 -1.33
CA SER A 65 39.03 24.41 -1.45
C SER A 65 39.31 25.44 -2.56
N ASP A 66 38.40 25.54 -3.52
CA ASP A 66 38.43 26.56 -4.58
C ASP A 66 38.09 27.98 -4.09
N LEU A 67 37.72 28.10 -2.81
CA LEU A 67 37.45 29.36 -2.14
C LEU A 67 38.69 29.96 -1.48
N ARG A 68 39.83 29.26 -1.49
CA ARG A 68 41.10 29.79 -0.95
C ARG A 68 41.46 31.09 -1.68
N GLY A 69 41.65 32.15 -0.91
CA GLY A 69 41.90 33.50 -1.43
C GLY A 69 40.66 34.23 -1.97
N LYS A 70 39.47 33.61 -1.96
CA LYS A 70 38.18 34.21 -2.35
C LYS A 70 37.24 34.45 -1.17
N LYS A 71 37.23 33.55 -0.19
CA LYS A 71 36.47 33.65 1.05
C LYS A 71 37.43 33.86 2.22
N SER A 72 37.11 34.79 3.13
CA SER A 72 38.00 35.19 4.22
C SER A 72 38.25 34.08 5.26
N TYR A 73 37.26 33.20 5.46
CA TYR A 73 37.34 32.10 6.41
C TYR A 73 36.79 30.84 5.78
N ILE A 74 37.60 29.79 5.80
CA ILE A 74 37.29 28.46 5.28
C ILE A 74 37.34 27.51 6.47
N HIS A 75 36.20 26.92 6.81
CA HIS A 75 36.08 25.97 7.89
C HIS A 75 36.12 24.54 7.37
N TRP A 76 36.60 23.65 8.23
CA TRP A 76 36.60 22.20 8.06
C TRP A 76 36.58 21.55 9.44
N ALA A 77 36.11 20.32 9.48
CA ALA A 77 36.06 19.42 10.63
C ALA A 77 36.83 18.14 10.28
N ASP A 78 37.58 17.59 11.24
CA ASP A 78 38.37 16.38 11.03
C ASP A 78 37.45 15.14 10.96
N PRO A 79 37.50 14.34 9.88
CA PRO A 79 36.56 13.23 9.73
C PRO A 79 36.56 12.19 10.85
N ALA A 80 37.71 11.91 11.48
CA ALA A 80 37.76 10.96 12.57
C ALA A 80 37.40 11.65 13.89
N GLY A 81 38.14 12.70 14.24
CA GLY A 81 37.99 13.38 15.53
C GLY A 81 36.62 13.99 15.74
N THR A 82 36.06 14.65 14.72
CA THR A 82 34.72 15.26 14.82
C THR A 82 33.63 14.20 14.95
N ILE A 83 33.68 13.13 14.16
CA ILE A 83 32.66 12.06 14.20
C ILE A 83 32.69 11.34 15.55
N ASP A 84 33.87 10.99 16.05
CA ASP A 84 34.02 10.36 17.36
C ASP A 84 33.47 11.28 18.46
N ALA A 85 33.81 12.58 18.42
CA ALA A 85 33.31 13.55 19.39
C ALA A 85 31.79 13.77 19.32
N LEU A 86 31.18 13.75 18.13
CA LEU A 86 29.72 13.85 18.00
C LEU A 86 29.02 12.59 18.56
N LYS A 87 29.59 11.40 18.34
CA LYS A 87 29.09 10.15 18.91
C LYS A 87 29.21 10.11 20.43
N ASP A 88 30.35 10.54 20.96
CA ASP A 88 30.59 10.60 22.42
C ASP A 88 29.60 11.56 23.12
N LEU A 89 29.12 12.57 22.40
CA LEU A 89 28.08 13.50 22.86
C LEU A 89 26.66 12.99 22.63
N GLY A 90 26.46 11.83 22.01
CA GLY A 90 25.13 11.31 21.69
C GLY A 90 24.36 12.18 20.69
N VAL A 91 25.05 12.80 19.72
CA VAL A 91 24.39 13.66 18.73
C VAL A 91 23.57 12.83 17.74
N ASP A 92 22.26 13.04 17.72
CA ASP A 92 21.33 12.32 16.84
C ASP A 92 21.32 12.93 15.44
N CYS A 93 21.38 14.27 15.34
CA CYS A 93 21.24 14.97 14.09
C CYS A 93 22.00 16.30 14.01
N VAL A 94 22.51 16.61 12.81
CA VAL A 94 23.14 17.91 12.52
C VAL A 94 22.49 18.63 11.33
N SER A 95 22.23 19.92 11.48
CA SER A 95 21.93 20.82 10.36
C SER A 95 23.22 21.15 9.61
N LEU A 96 23.14 21.09 8.29
CA LEU A 96 24.16 21.53 7.34
C LEU A 96 23.66 22.71 6.50
N ALA A 97 22.62 23.41 6.94
CA ALA A 97 22.10 24.57 6.23
C ALA A 97 22.80 25.87 6.65
N ASN A 98 24.11 25.99 6.41
CA ASN A 98 24.86 27.17 6.86
C ASN A 98 25.87 27.71 5.82
N ASN A 99 26.40 28.89 6.14
CA ASN A 99 27.37 29.67 5.37
C ASN A 99 28.80 29.06 5.30
N HIS A 100 29.03 27.86 5.84
CA HIS A 100 30.33 27.18 5.80
C HIS A 100 30.25 25.77 5.20
N THR A 101 29.05 25.20 5.07
CA THR A 101 28.83 23.84 4.58
C THR A 101 29.49 23.52 3.24
N MET A 102 29.62 24.52 2.37
CA MET A 102 30.19 24.37 1.02
C MET A 102 31.61 24.91 0.89
N ASP A 103 32.32 25.09 2.01
CA ASP A 103 33.68 25.66 2.02
C ASP A 103 34.71 24.86 1.23
N TYR A 104 34.49 23.55 1.07
CA TYR A 104 35.28 22.65 0.21
C TYR A 104 34.49 22.18 -1.02
N GLY A 105 33.48 22.96 -1.42
CA GLY A 105 32.60 22.68 -2.54
C GLY A 105 31.84 21.36 -2.40
N VAL A 106 31.40 20.82 -3.54
CA VAL A 106 30.70 19.52 -3.62
C VAL A 106 31.51 18.38 -2.99
N PRO A 107 32.85 18.25 -3.20
CA PRO A 107 33.62 17.20 -2.54
C PRO A 107 33.56 17.26 -1.00
N GLY A 108 33.56 18.47 -0.43
CA GLY A 108 33.49 18.67 1.02
C GLY A 108 32.14 18.27 1.61
N ILE A 109 31.04 18.72 1.01
CA ILE A 109 29.70 18.41 1.52
C ILE A 109 29.36 16.92 1.35
N VAL A 110 29.75 16.29 0.23
CA VAL A 110 29.56 14.85 0.00
C VAL A 110 30.39 14.03 1.00
N SER A 111 31.63 14.44 1.29
CA SER A 111 32.43 13.85 2.36
C SER A 111 31.73 13.93 3.72
N SER A 112 30.98 15.00 3.97
CA SER A 112 30.20 15.18 5.20
C SER A 112 29.02 14.21 5.26
N PHE A 113 28.25 14.11 4.17
CA PHE A 113 27.16 13.13 4.05
C PHE A 113 27.65 11.70 4.29
N ASP A 114 28.77 11.33 3.67
CA ASP A 114 29.37 10.00 3.83
C ASP A 114 29.83 9.74 5.28
N ALA A 115 30.49 10.72 5.92
CA ALA A 115 30.99 10.59 7.28
C ALA A 115 29.85 10.44 8.29
N LEU A 116 28.81 11.27 8.18
CA LEU A 116 27.64 11.25 9.05
C LEU A 116 26.80 9.98 8.86
N THR A 117 26.54 9.58 7.62
CA THR A 117 25.82 8.34 7.31
C THR A 117 26.53 7.11 7.86
N LYS A 118 27.86 6.99 7.67
CA LYS A 118 28.67 5.91 8.25
C LYS A 118 28.68 5.93 9.78
N ALA A 119 28.48 7.09 10.37
CA ALA A 119 28.43 7.27 11.81
C ALA A 119 27.05 6.92 12.41
N GLY A 120 26.00 6.82 11.60
CA GLY A 120 24.62 6.72 12.09
C GLY A 120 24.07 8.04 12.63
N ILE A 121 24.70 9.17 12.29
CA ILE A 121 24.25 10.51 12.69
C ILE A 121 23.44 11.08 11.53
N SER A 122 22.20 11.48 11.80
CA SER A 122 21.32 12.07 10.79
C SER A 122 21.78 13.47 10.40
N TYR A 123 21.39 13.94 9.22
CA TYR A 123 21.61 15.33 8.83
C TYR A 123 20.46 15.88 7.99
N PHE A 124 20.32 17.20 7.98
CA PHE A 124 19.27 17.90 7.24
C PHE A 124 19.71 19.30 6.81
N GLY A 125 18.88 19.96 5.99
CA GLY A 125 19.14 21.32 5.51
C GLY A 125 20.21 21.43 4.42
N ALA A 126 20.75 20.30 3.98
CA ALA A 126 21.56 20.17 2.78
C ALA A 126 21.36 18.78 2.16
N GLY A 127 21.65 18.63 0.87
CA GLY A 127 21.46 17.37 0.15
C GLY A 127 22.23 17.34 -1.17
N LEU A 128 22.16 16.22 -1.91
CA LEU A 128 22.77 16.07 -3.24
C LEU A 128 22.05 16.89 -4.30
N ASN A 129 20.83 17.33 -4.00
CA ASN A 129 20.00 18.19 -4.82
C ASN A 129 19.03 18.99 -3.95
N ASN A 130 18.28 19.91 -4.56
CA ASN A 130 17.33 20.78 -3.86
C ASN A 130 16.12 20.05 -3.26
N SER A 131 15.78 18.85 -3.74
CA SER A 131 14.69 18.04 -3.17
C SER A 131 15.12 17.45 -1.84
N GLU A 132 16.32 16.86 -1.80
CA GLU A 132 16.92 16.31 -0.58
C GLU A 132 17.21 17.40 0.45
N SER A 133 17.80 18.54 0.04
CA SER A 133 18.10 19.63 0.98
C SER A 133 16.84 20.22 1.64
N GLY A 134 15.69 20.11 0.97
CA GLY A 134 14.40 20.59 1.48
C GLY A 134 13.68 19.62 2.43
N GLN A 135 14.17 18.39 2.61
CA GLN A 135 13.55 17.44 3.53
C GLN A 135 13.80 17.84 4.99
N PRO A 136 12.78 17.74 5.87
CA PRO A 136 12.96 17.96 7.28
C PRO A 136 13.67 16.79 7.95
N TYR A 137 14.29 17.07 9.10
CA TYR A 137 14.54 16.03 10.08
C TYR A 137 13.25 15.78 10.88
N GLN A 138 12.78 14.52 10.92
CA GLN A 138 11.54 14.16 11.60
C GLN A 138 11.85 13.45 12.91
N ILE A 139 11.36 14.00 14.02
CA ILE A 139 11.47 13.43 15.36
C ILE A 139 10.10 12.89 15.74
N SER A 140 10.00 11.58 15.98
CA SER A 140 8.75 10.95 16.43
C SER A 140 8.62 11.09 17.95
N ILE A 141 7.47 11.58 18.40
CA ILE A 141 7.20 11.75 19.83
C ILE A 141 6.48 10.50 20.35
N PRO A 142 6.98 9.83 21.40
CA PRO A 142 6.31 8.67 21.98
C PRO A 142 4.88 8.99 22.46
N ALA A 143 4.00 8.00 22.40
CA ALA A 143 2.59 8.16 22.74
C ALA A 143 2.38 8.64 24.19
N GLU A 144 3.20 8.20 25.14
CA GLU A 144 3.14 8.68 26.54
C GLU A 144 3.42 10.17 26.72
N HIS A 145 4.00 10.83 25.71
CA HIS A 145 4.27 12.27 25.68
C HIS A 145 3.33 13.04 24.74
N GLY A 146 2.26 12.40 24.25
CA GLY A 146 1.24 13.02 23.38
C GLY A 146 1.31 12.60 21.91
N GLY A 147 2.27 11.78 21.50
CA GLY A 147 2.34 11.26 20.13
C GLY A 147 2.67 12.32 19.06
N GLY A 148 2.63 11.95 17.78
CA GLY A 148 2.87 12.88 16.66
C GLY A 148 4.35 13.07 16.30
N LYS A 149 4.64 14.09 15.48
CA LYS A 149 5.99 14.36 14.98
C LYS A 149 6.36 15.84 15.07
N ILE A 150 7.64 16.09 15.29
CA ILE A 150 8.30 17.39 15.13
C ILE A 150 9.17 17.34 13.88
N ASN A 151 8.89 18.21 12.91
CA ASN A 151 9.68 18.39 11.70
C ASN A 151 10.59 19.61 11.84
N VAL A 152 11.89 19.41 11.65
CA VAL A 152 12.89 20.48 11.71
C VAL A 152 13.44 20.75 10.31
N PHE A 153 13.28 21.98 9.83
CA PHE A 153 13.69 22.38 8.49
C PHE A 153 14.89 23.32 8.54
N GLY A 154 16.05 22.85 8.08
CA GLY A 154 17.28 23.62 8.01
C GLY A 154 17.29 24.50 6.77
N CYS A 155 17.56 25.79 6.93
CA CYS A 155 17.55 26.75 5.83
C CYS A 155 18.72 27.73 5.92
N PHE A 156 19.34 28.09 4.80
CA PHE A 156 20.39 29.09 4.73
C PHE A 156 19.93 30.34 3.96
N GLN A 157 20.04 31.52 4.60
CA GLN A 157 19.64 32.79 3.99
C GLN A 157 20.42 33.07 2.68
N TYR A 158 19.66 33.27 1.61
CA TYR A 158 20.19 33.60 0.29
C TYR A 158 21.02 34.88 0.31
N SER A 159 22.21 34.80 -0.30
CA SER A 159 22.99 35.95 -0.71
C SER A 159 23.51 35.73 -2.14
N ARG A 160 23.70 36.83 -2.87
CA ARG A 160 24.25 36.78 -4.23
C ARG A 160 25.66 36.19 -4.25
N VAL A 161 26.49 36.52 -3.26
CA VAL A 161 27.88 36.03 -3.18
C VAL A 161 27.88 34.51 -2.96
N HIS A 162 27.10 34.01 -2.00
CA HIS A 162 26.97 32.58 -1.74
C HIS A 162 26.39 31.82 -2.94
N ASP A 163 25.51 32.43 -3.73
CA ASP A 163 24.96 31.80 -4.93
C ASP A 163 25.92 31.85 -6.13
N LYS A 164 26.42 33.04 -6.48
CA LYS A 164 27.12 33.29 -7.75
C LYS A 164 28.62 33.08 -7.68
N ASP A 165 29.23 33.43 -6.55
CA ASP A 165 30.68 33.39 -6.42
C ASP A 165 31.15 32.10 -5.77
N TYR A 166 30.34 31.53 -4.87
CA TYR A 166 30.70 30.35 -4.09
C TYR A 166 29.84 29.11 -4.39
N GLU A 167 28.66 29.28 -4.99
CA GLU A 167 27.74 28.20 -5.40
C GLU A 167 27.25 27.28 -4.26
N PHE A 168 26.81 27.88 -3.15
CA PHE A 168 26.50 27.18 -1.90
C PHE A 168 25.14 26.47 -1.87
N TYR A 169 24.20 26.90 -2.71
CA TYR A 169 22.83 26.41 -2.64
C TYR A 169 22.61 25.18 -3.50
N ALA A 170 21.83 24.24 -2.97
CA ALA A 170 21.39 23.08 -3.72
C ALA A 170 20.58 23.49 -4.97
N ARG A 171 20.74 22.69 -6.03
CA ARG A 171 20.00 22.80 -7.30
C ARG A 171 19.51 21.40 -7.70
N ALA A 172 18.76 21.30 -8.80
CA ALA A 172 18.19 20.02 -9.27
C ALA A 172 19.24 18.88 -9.39
N GLU A 173 20.47 19.20 -9.76
CA GLU A 173 21.55 18.23 -9.98
C GLU A 173 22.86 18.65 -9.29
N LYS A 174 22.78 19.46 -8.24
CA LYS A 174 23.96 19.96 -7.53
C LYS A 174 23.74 19.95 -6.03
N ALA A 175 24.70 19.35 -5.32
CA ALA A 175 24.72 19.31 -3.88
C ALA A 175 24.91 20.72 -3.28
N GLY A 176 24.28 20.97 -2.15
CA GLY A 176 24.41 22.23 -1.42
C GLY A 176 23.41 22.39 -0.29
N ALA A 177 23.43 23.57 0.32
CA ALA A 177 22.52 23.95 1.39
C ALA A 177 21.13 24.38 0.85
N GLN A 178 20.10 24.17 1.65
CA GLN A 178 18.74 24.63 1.37
C GLN A 178 18.67 26.15 1.40
N SER A 179 18.14 26.77 0.34
CA SER A 179 18.13 28.23 0.22
C SER A 179 16.85 28.87 0.78
N LEU A 180 17.00 29.93 1.58
CA LEU A 180 15.91 30.76 2.07
C LEU A 180 16.01 32.20 1.57
N SER A 181 15.05 32.61 0.76
CA SER A 181 14.89 33.99 0.27
C SER A 181 13.41 34.36 0.20
N GLN A 182 13.08 35.58 -0.21
CA GLN A 182 11.69 35.96 -0.48
C GLN A 182 11.07 35.23 -1.69
N LYS A 183 11.91 34.60 -2.52
CA LYS A 183 11.50 33.94 -3.78
C LYS A 183 11.77 32.44 -3.82
N SER A 184 12.51 31.89 -2.85
CA SER A 184 12.82 30.46 -2.84
C SER A 184 11.57 29.68 -2.47
N GLN A 185 11.33 28.55 -3.11
CA GLN A 185 10.25 27.66 -2.67
C GLN A 185 10.53 27.21 -1.23
N LEU A 186 9.55 27.41 -0.34
CA LEU A 186 9.62 26.85 1.01
C LEU A 186 9.30 25.36 0.94
N PRO A 187 9.89 24.54 1.82
CA PRO A 187 9.56 23.12 1.88
C PRO A 187 8.08 22.92 2.19
N ALA A 188 7.53 21.81 1.73
CA ALA A 188 6.18 21.41 2.13
C ALA A 188 6.18 21.13 3.64
N ILE A 189 5.15 21.59 4.34
CA ILE A 189 4.96 21.35 5.76
C ILE A 189 3.67 20.55 5.96
N HIS A 190 3.59 19.81 7.07
CA HIS A 190 2.39 19.07 7.46
C HIS A 190 1.68 19.84 8.57
N PRO A 191 0.50 20.47 8.32
CA PRO A 191 -0.16 21.32 9.31
C PRO A 191 -0.56 20.60 10.61
N GLN A 192 -0.71 19.27 10.57
CA GLN A 192 -1.04 18.44 11.73
C GLN A 192 0.17 18.02 12.56
N GLU A 193 1.39 18.25 12.06
CA GLU A 193 2.65 18.03 12.77
C GLU A 193 3.24 19.39 13.21
N ILE A 194 4.20 19.37 14.13
CA ILE A 194 4.84 20.60 14.61
C ILE A 194 6.03 20.90 13.71
N ASN A 195 6.02 22.06 13.06
CA ASN A 195 7.00 22.45 12.06
C ASN A 195 7.91 23.56 12.60
N ILE A 196 9.19 23.24 12.77
CA ILE A 196 10.23 24.15 13.27
C ILE A 196 11.10 24.58 12.10
N ALA A 197 11.18 25.88 11.84
CA ALA A 197 12.19 26.44 10.95
C ALA A 197 13.47 26.65 11.75
N PHE A 198 14.57 26.09 11.28
CA PHE A 198 15.91 26.24 11.87
C PHE A 198 16.85 26.98 10.90
N PRO A 199 16.67 28.30 10.69
CA PRO A 199 17.41 29.04 9.70
C PRO A 199 18.77 29.56 10.21
N HIS A 200 19.81 29.37 9.40
CA HIS A 200 21.07 30.08 9.51
C HIS A 200 20.99 31.40 8.73
N TRP A 201 21.02 32.52 9.44
CA TRP A 201 20.78 33.83 8.86
C TRP A 201 21.32 35.00 9.70
N GLY A 202 21.09 36.21 9.22
CA GLY A 202 21.51 37.42 9.92
C GLY A 202 22.97 37.77 9.68
N SER A 203 23.37 38.92 10.23
CA SER A 203 24.75 39.39 10.15
C SER A 203 25.48 39.09 11.45
N ASN A 204 26.75 38.69 11.32
CA ASN A 204 27.63 38.41 12.45
C ASN A 204 27.63 39.58 13.46
N TYR A 205 27.30 39.30 14.72
CA TYR A 205 27.29 40.25 15.83
C TYR A 205 26.45 41.51 15.56
N LYS A 206 25.22 41.32 15.07
CA LYS A 206 24.21 42.38 14.94
C LYS A 206 22.89 41.89 15.50
N TRP A 207 22.05 42.83 15.91
CA TRP A 207 20.63 42.61 16.19
C TRP A 207 19.85 42.25 14.90
N LYS A 208 18.59 41.82 15.02
CA LYS A 208 17.83 41.36 13.85
C LYS A 208 17.76 42.44 12.78
N SER A 209 17.81 42.00 11.52
CA SER A 209 17.61 42.87 10.36
C SER A 209 16.17 42.79 9.84
N GLU A 210 15.71 43.82 9.14
CA GLU A 210 14.40 43.76 8.45
C GLU A 210 14.32 42.59 7.45
N ALA A 211 15.45 42.16 6.89
CA ALA A 211 15.48 41.01 5.99
C ALA A 211 15.17 39.71 6.74
N GLN A 212 15.69 39.54 7.96
CA GLN A 212 15.32 38.43 8.83
C GLN A 212 13.85 38.50 9.20
N GLU A 213 13.34 39.68 9.58
CA GLU A 213 11.92 39.87 9.92
C GLU A 213 10.99 39.48 8.77
N ARG A 214 11.25 39.95 7.54
CA ARG A 214 10.47 39.56 6.37
C ARG A 214 10.55 38.06 6.06
N LEU A 215 11.68 37.40 6.35
CA LEU A 215 11.81 35.96 6.16
C LEU A 215 11.11 35.18 7.27
N ALA A 216 11.16 35.65 8.51
CA ALA A 216 10.43 35.09 9.63
C ALA A 216 8.92 35.18 9.41
N GLN A 217 8.40 36.35 9.02
CA GLN A 217 6.99 36.53 8.62
C GLN A 217 6.60 35.55 7.51
N ARG A 218 7.48 35.38 6.51
CA ARG A 218 7.23 34.44 5.42
C ARG A 218 7.15 32.98 5.91
N LEU A 219 8.01 32.57 6.84
CA LEU A 219 7.98 31.23 7.43
C LEU A 219 6.72 31.05 8.30
N VAL A 220 6.39 32.03 9.14
CA VAL A 220 5.18 32.01 9.98
C VAL A 220 3.92 31.94 9.13
N HIS A 221 3.78 32.80 8.11
CA HIS A 221 2.64 32.76 7.18
C HIS A 221 2.56 31.47 6.36
N HIS A 222 3.68 30.75 6.19
CA HIS A 222 3.70 29.45 5.52
C HIS A 222 3.20 28.32 6.43
N GLY A 223 3.05 28.57 7.74
CA GLY A 223 2.48 27.66 8.73
C GLY A 223 3.50 26.98 9.65
N PHE A 224 4.70 27.55 9.79
CA PHE A 224 5.65 27.08 10.80
C PHE A 224 5.19 27.45 12.22
N ASP A 225 5.34 26.52 13.15
CA ASP A 225 4.94 26.65 14.56
C ASP A 225 6.03 27.28 15.44
N LEU A 226 7.28 27.23 14.99
CA LEU A 226 8.42 27.88 15.66
C LEU A 226 9.46 28.28 14.62
N VAL A 227 10.01 29.49 14.76
CA VAL A 227 11.23 29.90 14.05
C VAL A 227 12.36 30.01 15.07
N LEU A 228 13.37 29.16 14.94
CA LEU A 228 14.53 29.08 15.82
C LEU A 228 15.79 29.37 15.01
N GLY A 229 16.11 30.65 14.84
CA GLY A 229 17.25 31.09 14.04
C GLY A 229 18.60 30.91 14.73
N HIS A 230 19.67 30.93 13.94
CA HIS A 230 21.07 31.01 14.37
C HIS A 230 21.93 31.66 13.26
N GLY A 231 23.26 31.69 13.39
CA GLY A 231 24.17 32.23 12.37
C GLY A 231 24.65 33.67 12.58
N SER A 232 24.00 34.46 13.45
CA SER A 232 24.51 35.79 13.84
C SER A 232 25.65 35.71 14.85
N HIS A 233 25.98 34.51 15.36
CA HIS A 233 26.88 34.25 16.49
C HIS A 233 26.51 34.94 17.81
N ALA A 234 25.32 35.52 17.94
CA ALA A 234 24.85 36.16 19.17
C ALA A 234 23.35 35.92 19.35
N VAL A 235 22.88 35.93 20.60
CA VAL A 235 21.44 35.97 20.87
C VAL A 235 20.80 37.21 20.23
N GLN A 236 19.61 37.05 19.67
CA GLN A 236 18.83 38.13 19.09
C GLN A 236 17.42 38.17 19.71
N GLU A 237 16.61 39.11 19.24
CA GLU A 237 15.25 39.36 19.67
C GLU A 237 14.38 38.10 19.70
N ILE A 238 13.42 38.08 20.63
CA ILE A 238 12.44 37.02 20.80
C ILE A 238 11.05 37.64 20.75
N GLU A 239 10.30 37.30 19.72
CA GLU A 239 9.02 37.91 19.40
C GLU A 239 7.96 36.84 19.15
N SER A 240 6.70 37.26 19.12
CA SER A 240 5.61 36.45 18.59
C SER A 240 5.04 37.14 17.37
N LEU A 241 5.04 36.46 16.23
CA LEU A 241 4.40 36.89 14.98
C LEU A 241 3.18 36.02 14.79
N ASP A 242 1.99 36.62 14.72
CA ASP A 242 0.71 35.88 14.59
C ASP A 242 0.51 34.75 15.62
N SER A 243 0.96 34.97 16.86
CA SER A 243 1.00 33.98 17.95
C SER A 243 2.09 32.90 17.83
N THR A 244 2.79 32.82 16.70
CA THR A 244 3.94 31.93 16.52
C THR A 244 5.20 32.54 17.12
N PRO A 245 5.92 31.84 18.01
CA PRO A 245 7.19 32.31 18.53
C PRO A 245 8.30 32.34 17.47
N VAL A 246 9.08 33.41 17.51
CA VAL A 246 10.25 33.63 16.67
C VAL A 246 11.43 34.03 17.55
N VAL A 247 12.40 33.15 17.66
CA VAL A 247 13.72 33.43 18.23
C VAL A 247 14.65 33.72 17.06
N TYR A 248 15.00 34.99 16.84
CA TYR A 248 15.78 35.38 15.66
C TYR A 248 17.17 34.78 15.64
N SER A 249 17.78 34.57 16.80
CA SER A 249 19.04 33.84 16.90
C SER A 249 19.26 33.28 18.30
N ILE A 250 19.58 32.00 18.38
CA ILE A 250 20.10 31.35 19.60
C ILE A 250 21.63 31.50 19.73
N GLY A 251 22.30 32.10 18.76
CA GLY A 251 23.75 32.32 18.79
C GLY A 251 24.57 31.03 18.71
N ASN A 252 25.78 31.06 19.27
CA ASN A 252 26.68 29.91 19.28
C ASN A 252 26.25 28.89 20.35
N GLY A 253 26.18 27.62 19.97
CA GLY A 253 26.02 26.52 20.93
C GLY A 253 27.37 26.17 21.58
N MET A 254 28.29 25.65 20.78
CA MET A 254 29.69 25.44 21.15
C MET A 254 30.55 25.70 19.92
N PHE A 255 31.19 26.86 19.87
CA PHE A 255 31.90 27.31 18.68
C PHE A 255 33.29 27.82 19.05
N GLN A 256 34.33 27.04 18.77
CA GLN A 256 35.71 27.25 19.26
C GLN A 256 36.48 28.41 18.59
N SER A 257 35.81 29.55 18.38
CA SER A 257 36.42 30.80 17.94
C SER A 257 36.75 31.69 19.14
N GLY A 258 37.73 32.59 19.01
CA GLY A 258 38.06 33.53 20.08
C GLY A 258 36.99 34.58 20.40
N GLY A 259 35.88 34.64 19.64
CA GLY A 259 34.83 35.65 19.79
C GLY A 259 35.26 37.05 19.35
N ARG A 260 34.28 37.91 19.03
CA ARG A 260 34.51 39.35 18.74
C ARG A 260 33.67 40.28 19.63
N TYR A 261 33.07 39.74 20.69
CA TYR A 261 32.07 40.44 21.49
C TYR A 261 32.53 41.78 22.04
N LYS A 262 33.77 41.90 22.55
CA LYS A 262 34.27 43.17 23.11
C LYS A 262 34.08 44.37 22.17
N ALA A 263 34.37 44.20 20.88
CA ALA A 263 34.24 45.30 19.92
C ALA A 263 32.78 45.63 19.61
N PHE A 264 31.90 44.62 19.52
CA PHE A 264 30.49 44.78 19.15
C PHE A 264 29.57 45.10 20.32
N GLU A 265 30.02 44.81 21.54
CA GLU A 265 29.34 45.21 22.77
C GLU A 265 29.34 46.74 22.90
N GLU A 266 30.49 47.38 22.69
CA GLU A 266 30.61 48.84 22.74
C GLU A 266 29.91 49.53 21.56
N SER A 267 29.96 48.96 20.35
CA SER A 267 29.41 49.61 19.16
C SER A 267 27.91 49.35 18.93
N ASP A 268 27.42 48.17 19.30
CA ASP A 268 26.10 47.67 18.91
C ASP A 268 25.29 47.06 20.07
N GLY A 269 25.84 47.03 21.29
CA GLY A 269 25.17 46.48 22.48
C GLY A 269 25.05 44.95 22.45
N ILE A 270 25.90 44.26 21.69
CA ILE A 270 25.85 42.79 21.56
C ILE A 270 26.48 42.13 22.78
N VAL A 271 25.67 41.39 23.54
CA VAL A 271 26.10 40.67 24.74
C VAL A 271 26.76 39.32 24.40
N PRO A 272 27.75 38.85 25.20
CA PRO A 272 28.53 37.64 24.93
C PRO A 272 27.84 36.34 25.35
N PHE A 273 26.60 36.15 24.91
CA PHE A 273 25.78 34.99 25.26
C PHE A 273 25.25 34.24 24.03
N GLY A 274 24.99 32.95 24.23
CA GLY A 274 24.22 32.07 23.34
C GLY A 274 23.12 31.36 24.14
N PHE A 275 22.27 30.59 23.48
CA PHE A 275 21.26 29.74 24.12
C PHE A 275 21.50 28.27 23.79
N TRP A 276 21.58 27.44 24.83
CA TRP A 276 21.30 26.01 24.72
C TRP A 276 19.81 25.81 24.92
N THR A 277 19.16 25.19 23.96
CA THR A 277 17.71 25.32 23.81
C THR A 277 17.05 23.97 24.01
N MET A 278 16.14 23.83 24.97
CA MET A 278 15.38 22.60 25.20
C MET A 278 13.94 22.79 24.73
N ILE A 279 13.46 21.91 23.87
CA ILE A 279 12.04 21.79 23.55
C ILE A 279 11.48 20.64 24.38
N GLU A 280 10.48 20.94 25.20
CA GLU A 280 9.80 19.97 26.05
C GLU A 280 8.41 19.70 25.49
N VAL A 281 8.12 18.43 25.20
CA VAL A 281 6.82 17.96 24.73
C VAL A 281 6.15 17.16 25.84
N ALA A 282 4.96 17.58 26.25
CA ALA A 282 4.19 16.92 27.28
C ALA A 282 2.75 16.67 26.80
N GLY A 283 2.28 15.44 27.00
CA GLY A 283 0.91 15.03 26.71
C GLY A 283 0.11 14.86 28.01
N ALA A 284 -1.03 15.53 28.11
CA ALA A 284 -2.01 15.33 29.17
C ALA A 284 -3.42 15.55 28.62
N ASP A 285 -4.38 14.70 29.01
CA ASP A 285 -5.82 14.86 28.74
C ASP A 285 -6.18 15.10 27.25
N GLY A 286 -5.46 14.46 26.33
CA GLY A 286 -5.70 14.59 24.88
C GLY A 286 -5.21 15.91 24.28
N VAL A 287 -4.36 16.65 24.99
CA VAL A 287 -3.69 17.86 24.51
C VAL A 287 -2.18 17.63 24.56
N GLN A 288 -1.51 17.87 23.43
CA GLN A 288 -0.05 17.97 23.39
C GLN A 288 0.35 19.43 23.59
N THR A 289 1.22 19.67 24.56
CA THR A 289 1.83 20.99 24.81
C THR A 289 3.30 20.94 24.45
N VAL A 290 3.77 21.96 23.74
CA VAL A 290 5.18 22.13 23.39
C VAL A 290 5.69 23.43 23.98
N THR A 291 6.69 23.32 24.84
CA THR A 291 7.33 24.44 25.53
C THR A 291 8.77 24.56 25.10
N LEU A 292 9.20 25.76 24.77
CA LEU A 292 10.59 26.08 24.45
C LEU A 292 11.25 26.72 25.68
N LYS A 293 12.38 26.17 26.12
CA LYS A 293 13.26 26.72 27.16
C LYS A 293 14.61 27.12 26.58
N LEU A 294 15.02 28.35 26.81
CA LEU A 294 16.27 28.94 26.34
C LEU A 294 17.20 29.15 27.53
N TYR A 295 18.24 28.33 27.64
CA TYR A 295 19.24 28.39 28.71
C TYR A 295 20.44 29.21 28.24
N PRO A 296 20.67 30.40 28.82
CA PRO A 296 21.76 31.24 28.39
C PRO A 296 23.10 30.68 28.84
N VAL A 297 24.05 30.72 27.92
CA VAL A 297 25.42 30.27 28.13
C VAL A 297 26.43 31.33 27.71
N THR A 298 27.58 31.34 28.36
CA THR A 298 28.69 32.24 27.98
C THR A 298 29.23 31.87 26.60
N ALA A 299 29.36 32.84 25.70
CA ALA A 299 29.84 32.62 24.33
C ALA A 299 31.19 33.30 24.03
N ASP A 300 31.67 34.20 24.88
CA ASP A 300 33.02 34.75 24.75
C ASP A 300 34.09 33.76 25.26
N ASN A 301 34.61 32.98 24.32
CA ASN A 301 35.50 31.87 24.62
C ASN A 301 36.85 32.28 25.21
N ARG A 302 37.38 33.46 24.87
CA ARG A 302 38.63 33.93 25.49
C ARG A 302 38.44 34.20 26.98
N SER A 303 37.28 34.71 27.35
CA SER A 303 36.94 35.05 28.73
C SER A 303 36.55 33.82 29.55
N ASN A 304 36.02 32.77 28.90
CA ASN A 304 35.55 31.56 29.59
C ASN A 304 36.53 30.37 29.54
N GLY A 305 37.69 30.51 28.88
CA GLY A 305 38.68 29.44 28.71
C GLY A 305 38.29 28.40 27.66
N PHE A 306 37.48 28.80 26.67
CA PHE A 306 36.89 27.95 25.64
C PHE A 306 36.00 26.84 26.20
N GLN A 307 35.32 27.13 27.31
CA GLN A 307 34.35 26.27 27.98
C GLN A 307 33.03 27.05 28.19
N PRO A 308 32.15 27.09 27.17
CA PRO A 308 30.80 27.60 27.33
C PRO A 308 30.11 26.91 28.50
N ARG A 309 29.41 27.69 29.32
CA ARG A 309 28.71 27.22 30.52
C ARG A 309 27.49 28.07 30.79
N PRO A 310 26.48 27.53 31.51
CA PRO A 310 25.34 28.30 31.98
C PRO A 310 25.77 29.57 32.70
N VAL A 311 25.05 30.65 32.45
CA VAL A 311 25.32 31.96 33.06
C VAL A 311 24.95 31.99 34.54
N ASP A 312 25.62 32.84 35.32
CA ASP A 312 25.20 33.16 36.68
C ASP A 312 24.03 34.16 36.70
N ALA A 313 23.49 34.45 37.89
CA ALA A 313 22.34 35.35 38.04
C ALA A 313 22.61 36.79 37.55
N GLN A 314 23.84 37.30 37.71
CA GLN A 314 24.19 38.66 37.27
C GLN A 314 24.27 38.72 35.74
N GLN A 315 24.87 37.70 35.14
CA GLN A 315 24.95 37.53 33.70
C GLN A 315 23.57 37.29 33.07
N PHE A 316 22.70 36.53 33.74
CA PHE A 316 21.31 36.34 33.30
C PHE A 316 20.54 37.66 33.29
N GLN A 317 20.65 38.47 34.36
CA GLN A 317 20.01 39.79 34.39
C GLN A 317 20.54 40.70 33.27
N ARG A 318 21.85 40.70 33.02
CA ARG A 318 22.46 41.47 31.92
C ARG A 318 21.89 41.08 30.55
N LEU A 319 21.66 39.79 30.33
CA LEU A 319 21.02 39.31 29.11
C LEU A 319 19.57 39.81 29.01
N LEU A 320 18.81 39.73 30.10
CA LEU A 320 17.42 40.21 30.14
C LEU A 320 17.34 41.70 29.83
N ASP A 321 18.25 42.51 30.38
CA ASP A 321 18.31 43.94 30.12
C ASP A 321 18.57 44.21 28.63
N ALA A 322 19.54 43.50 28.02
CA ALA A 322 19.86 43.64 26.61
C ALA A 322 18.72 43.20 25.67
N LEU A 323 18.01 42.11 25.99
CA LEU A 323 16.85 41.66 25.22
C LEU A 323 15.64 42.58 25.44
N GLY A 324 15.44 43.08 26.66
CA GLY A 324 14.34 43.97 27.02
C GLY A 324 14.39 45.32 26.30
N GLU A 325 15.59 45.86 26.05
CA GLU A 325 15.77 47.06 25.24
C GLU A 325 15.40 46.88 23.75
N LYS A 326 15.40 45.64 23.25
CA LYS A 326 15.21 45.32 21.83
C LYS A 326 13.86 44.70 21.50
N ASN A 327 13.31 43.91 22.41
CA ASN A 327 12.01 43.28 22.23
C ASN A 327 10.92 44.34 22.38
N ASN A 328 10.22 44.67 21.28
CA ASN A 328 9.08 45.61 21.28
C ASN A 328 7.85 45.01 21.99
N GLY A 329 7.91 44.79 23.30
CA GLY A 329 6.76 44.43 24.14
C GLY A 329 6.29 42.97 24.09
N SER A 330 7.20 42.00 23.95
CA SER A 330 6.86 40.56 23.94
C SER A 330 6.21 40.13 25.28
N GLN A 331 4.89 39.87 25.28
CA GLN A 331 4.08 39.69 26.50
C GLN A 331 4.14 38.28 27.14
N ASN A 332 4.88 37.31 26.57
CA ASN A 332 4.78 35.90 26.97
C ASN A 332 6.10 35.20 27.37
N LEU A 333 7.20 35.95 27.59
CA LEU A 333 8.45 35.36 28.06
C LEU A 333 8.43 35.15 29.58
N GLN A 334 8.46 33.89 30.01
CA GLN A 334 8.53 33.51 31.42
C GLN A 334 9.98 33.24 31.84
N GLN A 335 10.34 33.58 33.07
CA GLN A 335 11.65 33.29 33.65
C GLN A 335 11.53 32.09 34.58
N GLY A 336 12.47 31.16 34.51
CA GLY A 336 12.52 29.99 35.37
C GLY A 336 13.95 29.59 35.73
N SER A 337 14.07 28.60 36.62
CA SER A 337 15.34 27.98 36.96
C SER A 337 15.12 26.54 37.37
N ASP A 338 16.00 25.65 36.93
CA ASP A 338 16.05 24.25 37.33
C ASP A 338 17.50 23.78 37.54
N ALA A 339 17.72 22.46 37.59
CA ALA A 339 19.03 21.87 37.82
C ALA A 339 20.06 22.18 36.71
N LEU A 340 19.62 22.55 35.50
CA LEU A 340 20.48 22.92 34.39
C LEU A 340 20.88 24.41 34.40
N GLY A 341 20.08 25.25 35.05
CA GLY A 341 20.37 26.67 35.25
C GLY A 341 19.13 27.56 35.17
N SER A 342 19.35 28.87 35.06
CA SER A 342 18.29 29.83 34.74
C SER A 342 17.90 29.73 33.27
N TYR A 343 16.62 29.90 32.95
CA TYR A 343 16.13 29.86 31.58
C TYR A 343 15.01 30.87 31.33
N LEU A 344 14.81 31.15 30.05
CA LEU A 344 13.61 31.81 29.52
C LEU A 344 12.70 30.74 28.92
N SER A 345 11.40 30.77 29.19
CA SER A 345 10.44 29.82 28.62
C SER A 345 9.28 30.51 27.91
N LEU A 346 8.80 29.86 26.86
CA LEU A 346 7.64 30.27 26.10
C LEU A 346 6.90 29.03 25.57
N GLU A 347 5.58 29.17 25.44
CA GLU A 347 4.74 28.15 24.83
C GLU A 347 4.83 28.26 23.31
N VAL A 348 5.00 27.12 22.63
CA VAL A 348 5.09 27.05 21.17
C VAL A 348 3.74 26.72 20.58
N ALA A 349 3.12 25.65 21.07
CA ALA A 349 1.80 25.22 20.64
C ALA A 349 1.14 24.36 21.73
N ALA A 350 -0.18 24.49 21.85
CA ALA A 350 -1.05 23.53 22.51
C ALA A 350 -2.04 23.00 21.47
N ARG A 351 -1.99 21.70 21.19
CA ARG A 351 -2.87 21.07 20.20
C ARG A 351 -3.81 20.09 20.89
N SER A 352 -5.11 20.38 20.83
CA SER A 352 -6.16 19.41 21.17
C SER A 352 -6.32 18.43 20.02
N PHE A 353 -6.24 17.14 20.32
CA PHE A 353 -6.60 16.12 19.34
C PHE A 353 -8.13 16.03 19.24
N GLU A 354 -8.74 16.93 18.46
CA GLU A 354 -10.02 16.63 17.81
C GLU A 354 -9.74 15.81 16.55
N GLN A 355 -10.64 14.88 16.26
CA GLN A 355 -10.46 13.85 15.24
C GLN A 355 -10.06 14.43 13.88
N PRO A 356 -9.19 13.74 13.13
CA PRO A 356 -8.61 14.30 11.92
C PRO A 356 -9.68 14.47 10.84
N GLU A 357 -9.90 15.73 10.44
CA GLU A 357 -10.37 16.02 9.09
C GLU A 357 -9.28 15.66 8.07
N LYS A 358 -9.74 15.10 6.94
CA LYS A 358 -8.98 14.54 5.82
C LYS A 358 -7.64 15.24 5.54
N LEU A 359 -6.54 14.51 5.77
CA LEU A 359 -5.26 14.77 5.13
C LEU A 359 -5.28 14.24 3.69
N ASP A 360 -4.85 15.07 2.75
CA ASP A 360 -4.37 14.63 1.44
C ASP A 360 -3.17 13.71 1.66
N VAL A 361 -3.44 12.41 1.70
CA VAL A 361 -2.43 11.37 1.50
C VAL A 361 -1.85 11.62 0.10
N ASP A 362 -0.54 11.87 -0.03
CA ASP A 362 0.11 11.94 -1.34
C ASP A 362 0.09 10.54 -1.96
N PHE A 363 -1.02 10.20 -2.60
CA PHE A 363 -1.25 8.96 -3.32
C PHE A 363 -0.43 8.87 -4.62
N ASN A 364 0.34 9.91 -4.98
CA ASN A 364 1.07 9.94 -6.23
C ASN A 364 2.49 10.48 -5.99
N PRO A 365 3.39 9.65 -5.44
CA PRO A 365 4.79 10.01 -5.17
C PRO A 365 5.57 10.43 -6.44
N LEU A 366 4.95 10.30 -7.62
CA LEU A 366 5.51 10.62 -8.92
C LEU A 366 5.04 11.97 -9.49
N LEU A 367 4.05 12.63 -8.90
CA LEU A 367 3.69 14.00 -9.31
C LEU A 367 4.88 14.95 -9.14
N ASN A 368 5.75 14.69 -8.16
CA ASN A 368 6.85 15.57 -7.79
C ASN A 368 8.25 14.97 -7.99
N THR A 369 8.37 13.77 -8.58
CA THR A 369 9.67 13.07 -8.77
C THR A 369 9.95 12.73 -10.24
N SER A 370 11.24 12.50 -10.54
CA SER A 370 11.76 12.33 -11.91
C SER A 370 11.89 10.85 -12.35
N ILE A 371 11.21 9.91 -11.68
CA ILE A 371 11.37 8.48 -11.97
C ILE A 371 10.76 8.16 -13.34
N ALA A 372 11.59 7.68 -14.27
CA ALA A 372 11.15 7.30 -15.60
C ALA A 372 10.41 5.95 -15.57
N PRO A 373 9.30 5.80 -16.31
CA PRO A 373 8.61 4.53 -16.42
C PRO A 373 9.44 3.52 -17.23
N HIS A 374 9.31 2.23 -16.91
CA HIS A 374 9.91 1.13 -17.67
C HIS A 374 9.47 1.13 -19.12
N ILE A 375 10.33 0.61 -20.01
CA ILE A 375 9.96 0.39 -21.41
C ILE A 375 10.18 -1.09 -21.75
N TYR A 376 9.08 -1.82 -21.91
CA TYR A 376 9.10 -3.26 -22.21
C TYR A 376 9.20 -3.51 -23.71
N THR A 377 10.40 -3.84 -24.19
CA THR A 377 10.66 -4.10 -25.63
C THR A 377 11.05 -5.54 -25.95
N ASP A 378 11.13 -6.41 -24.94
CA ASP A 378 11.53 -7.80 -25.08
C ASP A 378 10.49 -8.62 -25.86
N ALA A 379 10.93 -9.77 -26.38
CA ALA A 379 10.11 -10.64 -27.21
C ALA A 379 8.93 -11.26 -26.43
N GLY A 380 9.08 -11.50 -25.13
CA GLY A 380 8.04 -12.04 -24.26
C GLY A 380 6.88 -11.07 -24.10
N THR A 381 7.17 -9.81 -23.74
CA THR A 381 6.17 -8.74 -23.63
C THR A 381 5.45 -8.51 -24.96
N LYS A 382 6.19 -8.46 -26.08
CA LYS A 382 5.58 -8.34 -27.42
C LYS A 382 4.62 -9.49 -27.73
N LYS A 383 4.95 -10.72 -27.31
CA LYS A 383 4.08 -11.89 -27.50
C LYS A 383 2.80 -11.78 -26.67
N ILE A 384 2.89 -11.31 -25.43
CA ILE A 384 1.72 -11.05 -24.57
C ILE A 384 0.82 -9.99 -25.20
N LEU A 385 1.36 -8.82 -25.53
CA LEU A 385 0.60 -7.73 -26.17
C LEU A 385 -0.01 -8.15 -27.51
N PHE A 386 0.71 -8.93 -28.32
CA PHE A 386 0.17 -9.52 -29.53
C PHE A 386 -1.00 -10.46 -29.23
N GLY A 387 -0.89 -11.30 -28.20
CA GLY A 387 -1.96 -12.18 -27.73
C GLY A 387 -3.22 -11.40 -27.32
N MET A 388 -3.03 -10.32 -26.56
CA MET A 388 -4.10 -9.43 -26.11
C MET A 388 -4.77 -8.74 -27.28
N ASN A 389 -4.00 -8.10 -28.16
CA ASN A 389 -4.53 -7.33 -29.30
C ASN A 389 -5.18 -8.25 -30.36
N ARG A 390 -4.47 -9.29 -30.79
CA ARG A 390 -4.90 -10.14 -31.92
C ARG A 390 -6.01 -11.13 -31.54
N PHE A 391 -5.98 -11.64 -30.32
CA PHE A 391 -6.86 -12.73 -29.88
C PHE A 391 -7.75 -12.37 -28.68
N SER A 392 -7.74 -11.12 -28.23
CA SER A 392 -8.47 -10.67 -27.04
C SER A 392 -8.17 -11.53 -25.82
N ARG A 393 -6.89 -11.94 -25.68
CA ARG A 393 -6.46 -12.73 -24.53
C ARG A 393 -6.31 -11.84 -23.30
N SER A 394 -6.70 -12.34 -22.13
CA SER A 394 -6.41 -11.66 -20.87
C SER A 394 -4.94 -11.80 -20.52
N SER A 395 -4.34 -10.71 -20.01
CA SER A 395 -2.92 -10.62 -19.70
C SER A 395 -2.44 -11.65 -18.66
N GLY A 396 -3.23 -11.95 -17.61
CA GLY A 396 -2.88 -12.94 -16.59
C GLY A 396 -2.54 -14.33 -17.14
N PRO A 397 -3.50 -15.02 -17.78
CA PRO A 397 -3.25 -16.30 -18.44
C PRO A 397 -2.15 -16.26 -19.49
N GLU A 398 -2.00 -15.17 -20.25
CA GLU A 398 -0.89 -15.01 -21.22
C GLU A 398 0.46 -14.98 -20.52
N THR A 399 0.54 -14.30 -19.37
CA THR A 399 1.75 -14.16 -18.57
C THR A 399 2.21 -15.52 -18.00
N ILE A 400 1.29 -16.29 -17.42
CA ILE A 400 1.58 -17.64 -16.92
C ILE A 400 1.88 -18.60 -18.08
N ALA A 401 1.14 -18.49 -19.18
CA ALA A 401 1.37 -19.31 -20.37
C ALA A 401 2.74 -19.05 -21.01
N LEU A 402 3.23 -17.81 -20.98
CA LEU A 402 4.57 -17.48 -21.47
C LEU A 402 5.64 -18.24 -20.66
N ALA A 403 5.55 -18.20 -19.32
CA ALA A 403 6.45 -18.94 -18.44
C ALA A 403 6.37 -20.45 -18.70
N ALA A 404 5.16 -20.99 -18.80
CA ALA A 404 4.94 -22.40 -19.13
C ALA A 404 5.60 -22.81 -20.47
N ALA A 405 5.44 -21.98 -21.51
CA ALA A 405 6.04 -22.25 -22.81
C ALA A 405 7.58 -22.15 -22.79
N GLN A 406 8.15 -21.29 -21.94
CA GLN A 406 9.60 -21.19 -21.74
C GLN A 406 10.15 -22.45 -21.05
N ASP A 407 9.36 -23.06 -20.16
CA ASP A 407 9.65 -24.36 -19.54
C ASP A 407 9.32 -25.57 -20.44
N GLY A 408 9.02 -25.33 -21.73
CA GLY A 408 8.73 -26.39 -22.71
C GLY A 408 7.33 -26.99 -22.62
N ALA A 409 6.42 -26.43 -21.81
CA ALA A 409 5.04 -26.88 -21.75
C ALA A 409 4.28 -26.57 -23.05
N THR A 410 3.31 -27.42 -23.37
CA THR A 410 2.40 -27.20 -24.50
C THR A 410 1.13 -26.49 -24.04
N LEU A 411 0.68 -25.55 -24.88
CA LEU A 411 -0.47 -24.69 -24.58
C LEU A 411 -1.59 -24.93 -25.58
N GLN A 412 -2.79 -25.17 -25.08
CA GLN A 412 -4.00 -25.21 -25.89
C GLN A 412 -5.02 -24.19 -25.38
N TRP A 413 -5.11 -23.05 -26.05
CA TRP A 413 -6.08 -22.01 -25.73
C TRP A 413 -7.52 -22.48 -25.95
N LEU A 414 -8.34 -22.41 -24.89
CA LEU A 414 -9.75 -22.72 -24.92
C LEU A 414 -10.56 -21.52 -25.42
N ASP A 415 -10.21 -20.33 -24.95
CA ASP A 415 -10.66 -19.03 -25.45
C ASP A 415 -9.71 -17.91 -24.99
N GLY A 416 -10.11 -16.64 -25.05
CA GLY A 416 -9.26 -15.51 -24.63
C GLY A 416 -8.89 -15.50 -23.15
N ARG A 417 -9.56 -16.24 -22.27
CA ARG A 417 -9.28 -16.19 -20.82
C ARG A 417 -8.75 -17.49 -20.25
N ARG A 418 -8.67 -18.53 -21.08
CA ARG A 418 -8.46 -19.90 -20.61
C ARG A 418 -7.55 -20.68 -21.53
N ALA A 419 -6.62 -21.40 -20.92
CA ALA A 419 -5.75 -22.35 -21.61
C ALA A 419 -5.65 -23.65 -20.82
N LEU A 420 -5.52 -24.75 -21.56
CA LEU A 420 -5.04 -26.01 -21.03
C LEU A 420 -3.51 -26.03 -21.19
N VAL A 421 -2.79 -26.24 -20.09
CA VAL A 421 -1.33 -26.40 -20.07
C VAL A 421 -1.01 -27.87 -19.86
N THR A 422 -0.03 -28.37 -20.60
CA THR A 422 0.52 -29.73 -20.41
C THR A 422 2.04 -29.63 -20.28
N ALA A 423 2.55 -29.88 -19.07
CA ALA A 423 3.96 -29.81 -18.70
C ALA A 423 4.40 -31.20 -18.20
N GLY A 424 5.14 -31.94 -19.04
CA GLY A 424 5.41 -33.35 -18.78
C GLY A 424 4.12 -34.16 -18.65
N GLU A 425 3.96 -34.88 -17.53
CA GLU A 425 2.75 -35.65 -17.21
C GLU A 425 1.65 -34.78 -16.55
N GLN A 426 1.99 -33.57 -16.10
CA GLN A 426 1.06 -32.69 -15.41
C GLN A 426 0.20 -31.90 -16.40
N ARG A 427 -1.09 -31.78 -16.08
CA ARG A 427 -2.06 -30.97 -16.83
C ARG A 427 -2.83 -30.07 -15.87
N PHE A 428 -3.01 -28.82 -16.25
CA PHE A 428 -3.81 -27.86 -15.47
C PHE A 428 -4.45 -26.81 -16.37
N LEU A 429 -5.43 -26.11 -15.81
CA LEU A 429 -6.20 -25.07 -16.49
C LEU A 429 -5.77 -23.70 -15.98
N LEU A 430 -5.56 -22.76 -16.90
CA LEU A 430 -5.39 -21.34 -16.56
C LEU A 430 -6.74 -20.63 -16.63
N LEU A 431 -7.02 -19.78 -15.64
CA LEU A 431 -8.18 -18.91 -15.60
C LEU A 431 -7.87 -17.63 -14.80
N GLY A 432 -7.76 -16.48 -15.49
CA GLY A 432 -7.41 -15.22 -14.81
C GLY A 432 -6.04 -15.29 -14.13
N HIS A 433 -5.92 -14.69 -12.96
CA HIS A 433 -4.70 -14.62 -12.14
C HIS A 433 -4.70 -15.63 -10.99
N LYS A 434 -5.41 -16.74 -11.18
CA LYS A 434 -5.63 -17.79 -10.18
C LYS A 434 -4.43 -18.71 -10.07
N GLY A 435 -4.07 -19.05 -8.84
CA GLY A 435 -3.05 -20.03 -8.51
C GLY A 435 -3.72 -21.35 -8.12
N THR A 436 -3.33 -21.86 -6.96
CA THR A 436 -3.77 -23.15 -6.40
C THR A 436 -4.88 -23.01 -5.37
N GLU A 437 -5.54 -21.86 -5.31
CA GLU A 437 -6.59 -21.65 -4.33
C GLU A 437 -7.80 -22.58 -4.54
N SER A 438 -8.33 -23.05 -3.43
CA SER A 438 -9.53 -23.87 -3.40
C SER A 438 -10.79 -23.05 -3.69
N PHE A 439 -11.82 -23.73 -4.16
CA PHE A 439 -13.15 -23.19 -4.35
C PHE A 439 -13.74 -22.70 -3.02
N VAL A 440 -13.47 -23.42 -1.92
CA VAL A 440 -13.89 -23.01 -0.57
C VAL A 440 -13.20 -21.71 -0.18
N GLY A 441 -11.87 -21.63 -0.26
CA GLY A 441 -11.11 -20.42 0.07
C GLY A 441 -11.51 -19.22 -0.79
N ALA A 442 -11.57 -19.40 -2.11
CA ALA A 442 -11.96 -18.34 -3.05
C ALA A 442 -13.39 -17.82 -2.85
N ARG A 443 -14.29 -18.65 -2.31
CA ARG A 443 -15.67 -18.26 -2.00
C ARG A 443 -15.81 -17.66 -0.61
N THR A 444 -14.96 -18.09 0.32
CA THR A 444 -14.86 -17.53 1.68
C THR A 444 -14.45 -16.06 1.62
N ILE A 445 -13.38 -15.73 0.88
CA ILE A 445 -12.95 -14.33 0.68
C ILE A 445 -13.98 -13.46 -0.06
N GLY A 446 -14.98 -14.07 -0.70
CA GLY A 446 -16.11 -13.35 -1.30
C GLY A 446 -17.18 -12.93 -0.29
N ASP A 447 -17.18 -13.53 0.91
CA ASP A 447 -18.02 -13.14 2.05
C ASP A 447 -17.17 -12.36 3.05
N LYS A 448 -17.27 -11.03 2.98
CA LYS A 448 -16.43 -10.12 3.77
C LYS A 448 -16.49 -10.43 5.26
N LEU A 449 -17.67 -10.70 5.81
CA LEU A 449 -17.82 -10.94 7.25
C LEU A 449 -17.10 -12.22 7.70
N ALA A 450 -17.32 -13.33 6.98
CA ALA A 450 -16.64 -14.59 7.28
C ALA A 450 -15.11 -14.49 7.10
N THR A 451 -14.66 -13.64 6.18
CA THR A 451 -13.24 -13.37 5.98
C THR A 451 -12.65 -12.66 7.20
N TYR A 452 -13.28 -11.59 7.69
CA TYR A 452 -12.78 -10.87 8.88
C TYR A 452 -12.85 -11.73 10.15
N GLU A 453 -13.89 -12.56 10.33
CA GLU A 453 -13.96 -13.49 11.47
C GLU A 453 -12.76 -14.45 11.50
N LEU A 454 -12.33 -14.97 10.34
CA LEU A 454 -11.16 -15.85 10.24
C LEU A 454 -9.84 -15.10 10.43
N LEU A 455 -9.74 -13.88 9.93
CA LEU A 455 -8.56 -13.03 10.10
C LEU A 455 -8.35 -12.61 11.56
N ASP A 456 -9.43 -12.21 12.24
CA ASP A 456 -9.40 -11.86 13.66
C ASP A 456 -9.00 -13.05 14.53
N ALA A 457 -9.57 -14.25 14.24
CA ALA A 457 -9.19 -15.48 14.93
C ALA A 457 -7.70 -15.87 14.73
N ALA A 458 -7.09 -15.43 13.63
CA ALA A 458 -5.67 -15.63 13.33
C ALA A 458 -4.76 -14.51 13.87
N GLY A 459 -5.32 -13.48 14.53
CA GLY A 459 -4.56 -12.33 15.02
C GLY A 459 -4.09 -11.37 13.92
N VAL A 460 -4.72 -11.41 12.74
CA VAL A 460 -4.41 -10.49 11.64
C VAL A 460 -5.20 -9.20 11.83
N ASN A 461 -4.49 -8.08 11.89
CA ASN A 461 -5.12 -6.76 12.05
C ASN A 461 -6.07 -6.47 10.88
N THR A 462 -7.34 -6.22 11.21
CA THR A 462 -8.38 -5.87 10.26
C THR A 462 -9.25 -4.75 10.81
N PRO A 463 -9.92 -3.98 9.94
CA PRO A 463 -10.86 -2.98 10.41
C PRO A 463 -12.00 -3.64 11.18
N LYS A 464 -12.30 -3.15 12.40
CA LYS A 464 -13.51 -3.51 13.15
C LYS A 464 -14.71 -3.45 12.21
N THR A 465 -15.46 -4.55 12.13
CA THR A 465 -16.53 -4.74 11.15
C THR A 465 -17.78 -5.27 11.84
N ALA A 466 -18.95 -4.77 11.45
CA ALA A 466 -20.24 -5.30 11.86
C ALA A 466 -21.24 -5.38 10.69
N LEU A 467 -22.15 -6.36 10.77
CA LEU A 467 -23.34 -6.41 9.94
C LEU A 467 -24.41 -5.52 10.56
N VAL A 468 -25.03 -4.66 9.76
CA VAL A 468 -26.07 -3.73 10.23
C VAL A 468 -27.35 -3.91 9.41
N ALA A 469 -28.48 -3.95 10.11
CA ALA A 469 -29.81 -4.10 9.54
C ALA A 469 -30.51 -2.76 9.30
N SER A 470 -30.01 -1.67 9.90
CA SER A 470 -30.56 -0.32 9.72
C SER A 470 -29.49 0.77 9.79
N ALA A 471 -29.85 1.97 9.36
CA ALA A 471 -28.99 3.15 9.47
C ALA A 471 -28.69 3.50 10.94
N GLU A 472 -29.65 3.31 11.84
CA GLU A 472 -29.49 3.56 13.28
C GLU A 472 -28.44 2.64 13.90
N GLU A 473 -28.40 1.37 13.49
CA GLU A 473 -27.35 0.44 13.93
C GLU A 473 -25.97 0.85 13.40
N ALA A 474 -25.90 1.33 12.15
CA ALA A 474 -24.67 1.84 11.55
C ALA A 474 -24.15 3.10 12.28
N VAL A 475 -25.05 4.01 12.66
CA VAL A 475 -24.74 5.18 13.50
C VAL A 475 -24.28 4.74 14.89
N GLY A 476 -24.95 3.76 15.50
CA GLY A 476 -24.55 3.19 16.78
C GLY A 476 -23.14 2.60 16.74
N PHE A 477 -22.78 1.91 15.66
CA PHE A 477 -21.43 1.40 15.42
C PHE A 477 -20.43 2.53 15.22
N GLN A 478 -20.74 3.54 14.40
CA GLN A 478 -19.85 4.70 14.21
C GLN A 478 -19.52 5.38 15.54
N ARG A 479 -20.53 5.57 16.41
CA ARG A 479 -20.35 6.14 17.74
C ARG A 479 -19.52 5.26 18.67
N SER A 480 -19.62 3.93 18.57
CA SER A 480 -18.86 3.01 19.41
C SER A 480 -17.39 2.91 19.03
N VAL A 481 -17.08 3.01 17.72
CA VAL A 481 -15.71 3.09 17.23
C VAL A 481 -15.13 4.48 17.46
N GLY A 482 -15.96 5.52 17.35
CA GLY A 482 -15.56 6.90 17.58
C GLY A 482 -14.60 7.41 16.53
N GLN A 483 -14.74 7.02 15.27
CA GLN A 483 -13.99 7.56 14.12
C GLN A 483 -14.83 7.40 12.83
N PRO A 484 -14.40 7.91 11.66
CA PRO A 484 -15.13 7.71 10.43
C PRO A 484 -15.35 6.23 10.12
N VAL A 485 -16.50 5.92 9.51
CA VAL A 485 -16.83 4.55 9.08
C VAL A 485 -17.00 4.44 7.57
N VAL A 486 -16.86 3.20 7.10
CA VAL A 486 -17.15 2.80 5.72
C VAL A 486 -18.40 1.94 5.72
N LEU A 487 -19.39 2.29 4.89
CA LEU A 487 -20.53 1.44 4.60
C LEU A 487 -20.35 0.80 3.21
N LYS A 488 -20.52 -0.51 3.13
CA LYS A 488 -20.42 -1.26 1.87
C LYS A 488 -21.35 -2.47 1.83
N PRO A 489 -21.75 -2.95 0.66
CA PRO A 489 -22.49 -4.21 0.55
C PRO A 489 -21.59 -5.39 0.92
N ARG A 490 -22.14 -6.34 1.68
CA ARG A 490 -21.47 -7.59 2.12
C ARG A 490 -20.83 -8.34 0.96
N ASN A 491 -21.52 -8.41 -0.19
CA ASN A 491 -21.08 -9.15 -1.38
C ASN A 491 -20.75 -8.23 -2.58
N GLY A 492 -20.52 -6.94 -2.33
CA GLY A 492 -20.21 -5.96 -3.38
C GLY A 492 -18.78 -6.11 -3.93
N GLN A 493 -18.60 -5.79 -5.22
CA GLN A 493 -17.30 -5.82 -5.92
C GLN A 493 -16.98 -4.46 -6.56
N LYS A 494 -15.69 -4.19 -6.80
CA LYS A 494 -15.19 -3.02 -7.54
C LYS A 494 -15.62 -1.66 -6.95
N GLY A 495 -15.81 -1.57 -5.65
CA GLY A 495 -16.20 -0.31 -5.00
C GLY A 495 -17.65 0.12 -5.25
N ASN A 496 -18.50 -0.71 -5.85
CA ASN A 496 -19.90 -0.37 -6.09
C ASN A 496 -20.65 -0.17 -4.76
N ALA A 497 -21.31 0.98 -4.62
CA ALA A 497 -22.05 1.40 -3.42
C ALA A 497 -21.20 1.36 -2.13
N VAL A 498 -19.90 1.63 -2.26
CA VAL A 498 -19.02 1.85 -1.11
C VAL A 498 -19.01 3.33 -0.79
N SER A 499 -19.39 3.67 0.44
CA SER A 499 -19.38 5.02 0.96
C SER A 499 -18.36 5.10 2.10
N VAL A 500 -17.48 6.08 2.03
CA VAL A 500 -16.34 6.27 2.95
C VAL A 500 -16.43 7.64 3.62
N ASN A 501 -15.66 7.84 4.68
CA ASN A 501 -15.55 9.08 5.45
C ASN A 501 -16.88 9.50 6.08
N LEU A 502 -17.63 8.52 6.58
CA LEU A 502 -18.96 8.75 7.13
C LEU A 502 -18.83 9.03 8.64
N LEU A 503 -19.21 10.24 9.03
CA LEU A 503 -19.18 10.73 10.41
C LEU A 503 -20.57 11.15 10.89
N GLY A 504 -21.37 11.78 10.02
CA GLY A 504 -22.69 12.29 10.36
C GLY A 504 -23.81 11.28 10.20
N GLU A 505 -24.82 11.35 11.05
CA GLU A 505 -25.98 10.44 11.00
C GLU A 505 -26.73 10.48 9.67
N GLU A 506 -26.88 11.68 9.09
CA GLU A 506 -27.55 11.87 7.81
C GLU A 506 -26.77 11.23 6.65
N GLU A 507 -25.44 11.41 6.64
CA GLU A 507 -24.55 10.80 5.64
C GLU A 507 -24.55 9.27 5.74
N ILE A 508 -24.51 8.74 6.97
CA ILE A 508 -24.59 7.30 7.25
C ILE A 508 -25.95 6.76 6.80
N GLY A 509 -27.03 7.49 7.04
CA GLY A 509 -28.37 7.14 6.58
C GLY A 509 -28.45 6.98 5.07
N GLN A 510 -27.94 7.96 4.32
CA GLN A 510 -27.92 7.89 2.86
C GLN A 510 -27.01 6.76 2.35
N ALA A 511 -25.80 6.65 2.91
CA ALA A 511 -24.86 5.58 2.57
C ALA A 511 -25.42 4.18 2.82
N PHE A 512 -26.20 4.01 3.90
CA PHE A 512 -26.88 2.76 4.19
C PHE A 512 -27.91 2.43 3.10
N LEU A 513 -28.73 3.38 2.68
CA LEU A 513 -29.71 3.17 1.61
C LEU A 513 -29.04 2.78 0.28
N ASP A 514 -27.95 3.47 -0.06
CA ASP A 514 -27.19 3.21 -1.27
C ASP A 514 -26.60 1.79 -1.25
N ALA A 515 -25.99 1.38 -0.13
CA ALA A 515 -25.45 0.02 0.03
C ALA A 515 -26.56 -1.05 0.09
N ALA A 516 -27.68 -0.76 0.77
CA ALA A 516 -28.81 -1.67 0.95
C ALA A 516 -29.49 -2.02 -0.39
N ALA A 517 -29.44 -1.12 -1.37
CA ALA A 517 -29.92 -1.38 -2.73
C ALA A 517 -29.16 -2.54 -3.42
N TYR A 518 -27.97 -2.89 -2.94
CA TYR A 518 -27.12 -3.97 -3.47
C TYR A 518 -27.09 -5.22 -2.57
N GLY A 519 -27.69 -5.18 -1.38
CA GLY A 519 -27.83 -6.33 -0.48
C GLY A 519 -27.62 -5.97 0.99
N GLU A 520 -27.27 -6.97 1.80
CA GLU A 520 -26.91 -6.76 3.21
C GLU A 520 -25.72 -5.79 3.35
N VAL A 521 -25.81 -4.90 4.35
CA VAL A 521 -24.83 -3.83 4.55
C VAL A 521 -23.90 -4.17 5.70
N ILE A 522 -22.60 -3.96 5.47
CA ILE A 522 -21.60 -3.98 6.53
C ILE A 522 -21.11 -2.55 6.78
N VAL A 523 -20.91 -2.24 8.06
CA VAL A 523 -20.24 -1.03 8.53
C VAL A 523 -18.86 -1.44 9.05
N GLN A 524 -17.85 -0.64 8.75
CA GLN A 524 -16.48 -0.87 9.19
C GLN A 524 -15.87 0.40 9.71
N GLU A 525 -14.96 0.28 10.67
CA GLU A 525 -14.05 1.38 10.95
C GLU A 525 -13.25 1.74 9.70
N GLN A 526 -13.06 3.04 9.47
CA GLN A 526 -12.21 3.48 8.40
C GLN A 526 -10.78 3.58 8.90
N ILE A 527 -9.88 2.80 8.28
CA ILE A 527 -8.44 2.98 8.50
C ILE A 527 -8.01 4.25 7.77
N ILE A 528 -7.65 5.25 8.56
CA ILE A 528 -7.08 6.50 8.06
C ILE A 528 -5.60 6.25 7.80
N GLY A 529 -5.34 5.70 6.62
CA GLY A 529 -4.02 5.17 6.30
C GLY A 529 -3.06 6.13 5.61
N THR A 530 -1.76 5.86 5.75
CA THR A 530 -0.64 6.60 5.14
C THR A 530 -0.22 6.01 3.79
N ALA A 531 -0.53 4.73 3.54
CA ALA A 531 -0.27 4.04 2.27
C ALA A 531 -1.28 2.91 2.04
N GLU A 532 -1.52 2.57 0.76
CA GLU A 532 -2.26 1.39 0.33
C GLU A 532 -1.37 0.54 -0.57
N PHE A 533 -1.33 -0.76 -0.30
CA PHE A 533 -0.54 -1.74 -1.03
C PHE A 533 -1.40 -2.91 -1.51
N ARG A 534 -1.07 -3.42 -2.70
CA ARG A 534 -1.50 -4.72 -3.17
C ARG A 534 -0.34 -5.71 -3.03
N CYS A 535 -0.46 -6.61 -2.06
CA CYS A 535 0.51 -7.68 -1.83
C CYS A 535 0.07 -8.94 -2.57
N LEU A 536 0.97 -9.56 -3.33
CA LEU A 536 0.75 -10.88 -3.93
C LEU A 536 1.48 -11.91 -3.08
N THR A 537 0.76 -12.89 -2.55
CA THR A 537 1.29 -13.75 -1.49
C THR A 537 0.71 -15.16 -1.54
N SER A 538 1.51 -16.12 -1.10
CA SER A 538 1.07 -17.44 -0.64
C SER A 538 0.91 -17.43 0.90
N PRO A 539 0.48 -18.53 1.53
CA PRO A 539 0.54 -18.70 2.97
C PRO A 539 1.96 -18.62 3.55
N GLU A 540 2.98 -19.00 2.78
CA GLU A 540 4.36 -19.07 3.24
C GLU A 540 5.14 -17.77 3.04
N GLU A 541 4.86 -17.02 1.97
CA GLU A 541 5.64 -15.84 1.62
C GLU A 541 4.87 -14.80 0.80
N CYS A 542 5.24 -13.54 1.02
CA CYS A 542 4.87 -12.43 0.14
C CYS A 542 5.86 -12.35 -1.02
N VAL A 543 5.35 -12.30 -2.25
CA VAL A 543 6.13 -12.36 -3.49
C VAL A 543 6.32 -10.99 -4.13
N SER A 544 5.37 -10.07 -3.95
CA SER A 544 5.41 -8.71 -4.51
C SER A 544 4.49 -7.78 -3.73
N VAL A 545 4.85 -6.50 -3.66
CA VAL A 545 4.06 -5.44 -3.03
C VAL A 545 3.97 -4.24 -3.98
N VAL A 546 2.79 -4.01 -4.54
CA VAL A 546 2.55 -2.94 -5.50
C VAL A 546 1.77 -1.79 -4.87
N ARG A 547 2.32 -0.58 -4.96
CA ARG A 547 1.59 0.67 -4.73
C ARG A 547 0.95 1.16 -6.03
N ARG A 548 -0.23 1.79 -5.92
CA ARG A 548 -0.92 2.38 -7.07
C ARG A 548 -0.61 3.87 -7.16
N VAL A 549 -0.15 4.29 -8.32
CA VAL A 549 0.01 5.70 -8.69
C VAL A 549 -1.28 6.15 -9.36
N LEU A 550 -1.99 7.10 -8.75
CA LEU A 550 -3.29 7.54 -9.28
C LEU A 550 -3.16 8.25 -10.63
N PRO A 551 -4.20 8.20 -11.50
CA PRO A 551 -4.17 8.81 -12.82
C PRO A 551 -3.75 10.28 -12.82
N TRP A 552 -2.77 10.63 -13.65
CA TRP A 552 -2.25 11.99 -13.78
C TRP A 552 -1.88 12.30 -15.24
N VAL A 553 -1.72 13.59 -15.57
CA VAL A 553 -1.27 14.09 -16.87
C VAL A 553 -0.21 15.17 -16.73
N GLN A 554 0.63 15.35 -17.75
CA GLN A 554 1.60 16.44 -17.85
C GLN A 554 1.25 17.39 -19.00
N GLY A 555 1.15 18.67 -18.71
CA GLY A 555 0.93 19.72 -19.71
C GLY A 555 2.09 19.82 -20.70
N ASP A 556 1.77 20.05 -21.97
CA ASP A 556 2.73 20.37 -23.03
C ASP A 556 2.63 21.83 -23.49
N GLY A 557 1.70 22.60 -22.91
CA GLY A 557 1.39 23.98 -23.21
C GLY A 557 0.40 24.19 -24.36
N VAL A 558 -0.11 23.12 -24.98
CA VAL A 558 -1.02 23.21 -26.14
C VAL A 558 -2.22 22.27 -26.08
N SER A 559 -2.07 21.07 -25.52
CA SER A 559 -3.14 20.07 -25.43
C SER A 559 -4.02 20.28 -24.20
N THR A 560 -5.32 20.04 -24.38
CA THR A 560 -6.28 20.05 -23.26
C THR A 560 -6.07 18.83 -22.36
N ILE A 561 -6.53 18.89 -21.11
CA ILE A 561 -6.48 17.73 -20.19
C ILE A 561 -7.12 16.49 -20.82
N GLU A 562 -8.24 16.62 -21.54
CA GLU A 562 -8.85 15.50 -22.28
C GLU A 562 -7.89 14.89 -23.30
N GLN A 563 -7.24 15.72 -24.11
CA GLN A 563 -6.28 15.24 -25.11
C GLN A 563 -5.05 14.58 -24.46
N LEU A 564 -4.59 15.12 -23.34
CA LEU A 564 -3.51 14.53 -22.56
C LEU A 564 -3.92 13.17 -21.96
N ILE A 565 -5.15 13.05 -21.44
CA ILE A 565 -5.71 11.76 -20.98
C ILE A 565 -5.76 10.75 -22.12
N VAL A 566 -6.20 11.15 -23.32
CA VAL A 566 -6.23 10.27 -24.50
C VAL A 566 -4.82 9.82 -24.87
N LYS A 567 -3.85 10.73 -24.91
CA LYS A 567 -2.43 10.42 -25.19
C LYS A 567 -1.86 9.44 -24.17
N GLU A 568 -2.21 9.64 -22.91
CA GLU A 568 -1.73 8.83 -21.80
C GLU A 568 -2.39 7.43 -21.79
N ASN A 569 -3.68 7.34 -22.12
CA ASN A 569 -4.37 6.08 -22.37
C ASN A 569 -3.75 5.30 -23.55
N LEU A 570 -3.34 5.98 -24.63
CA LEU A 570 -2.59 5.33 -25.73
C LEU A 570 -1.21 4.83 -25.27
N ARG A 571 -0.52 5.57 -24.39
CA ARG A 571 0.75 5.12 -23.79
C ARG A 571 0.55 3.85 -22.96
N ARG A 572 -0.52 3.77 -22.18
CA ARG A 572 -0.86 2.60 -21.34
C ARG A 572 -1.06 1.31 -22.15
N GLN A 573 -1.52 1.40 -23.40
CA GLN A 573 -1.62 0.25 -24.29
C GLN A 573 -0.28 -0.39 -24.68
N LEU A 574 0.84 0.25 -24.35
CA LEU A 574 2.18 -0.34 -24.52
C LEU A 574 2.55 -1.31 -23.39
N TYR A 575 1.73 -1.41 -22.35
CA TYR A 575 2.03 -2.19 -21.14
C TYR A 575 0.96 -3.25 -20.91
N PRO A 576 1.32 -4.53 -20.70
CA PRO A 576 0.34 -5.57 -20.39
C PRO A 576 -0.49 -5.31 -19.12
N SER A 577 0.07 -4.56 -18.16
CA SER A 577 -0.54 -4.24 -16.86
C SER A 577 -1.67 -3.21 -16.95
N THR A 578 -1.62 -2.30 -17.92
CA THR A 578 -2.59 -1.20 -18.08
C THR A 578 -3.25 -1.17 -19.46
N TYR A 579 -3.05 -2.22 -20.28
CA TYR A 579 -3.56 -2.29 -21.66
C TYR A 579 -5.06 -1.96 -21.80
N ASP A 580 -5.90 -2.52 -20.92
CA ASP A 580 -7.35 -2.28 -20.88
C ASP A 580 -7.75 -1.21 -19.84
N GLY A 581 -6.77 -0.67 -19.11
CA GLY A 581 -6.93 0.23 -17.97
C GLY A 581 -6.90 1.69 -18.36
N HIS A 582 -7.99 2.17 -18.95
CA HIS A 582 -8.08 3.56 -19.39
C HIS A 582 -8.66 4.46 -18.29
N THR A 583 -8.12 5.67 -18.18
CA THR A 583 -8.76 6.75 -17.41
C THR A 583 -9.99 7.21 -18.18
N PRO A 584 -11.21 7.06 -17.63
CA PRO A 584 -12.43 7.46 -18.32
C PRO A 584 -12.66 8.98 -18.23
N THR A 585 -13.08 9.59 -19.33
CA THR A 585 -13.69 10.92 -19.31
C THR A 585 -15.17 10.78 -18.94
N SER A 586 -15.46 10.87 -17.64
CA SER A 586 -16.81 10.69 -17.07
C SER A 586 -17.15 11.84 -16.12
N GLY A 587 -18.42 11.99 -15.70
CA GLY A 587 -18.80 13.02 -14.73
C GLY A 587 -18.01 12.99 -13.40
N THR A 588 -17.36 11.86 -13.07
CA THR A 588 -16.44 11.76 -11.92
C THR A 588 -15.13 12.53 -12.14
N ILE A 589 -14.51 12.45 -13.33
CA ILE A 589 -13.27 13.19 -13.61
C ILE A 589 -13.54 14.68 -13.62
N GLU A 590 -14.68 15.09 -14.20
CA GLU A 590 -15.09 16.50 -14.26
C GLU A 590 -15.29 17.06 -12.86
N ARG A 591 -15.95 16.33 -11.96
CA ARG A 591 -16.12 16.75 -10.56
C ARG A 591 -14.78 16.95 -9.84
N TYR A 592 -13.83 16.04 -10.02
CA TYR A 592 -12.52 16.13 -9.37
C TYR A 592 -11.60 17.21 -9.98
N LEU A 593 -11.69 17.44 -11.30
CA LEU A 593 -11.01 18.56 -11.93
C LEU A 593 -11.62 19.89 -11.48
N ASN A 594 -12.95 19.98 -11.41
CA ASN A 594 -13.65 21.18 -10.97
C ASN A 594 -13.27 21.56 -9.52
N SER A 595 -13.07 20.59 -8.62
CA SER A 595 -12.59 20.88 -7.26
C SER A 595 -11.15 21.45 -7.23
N GLN A 596 -10.38 21.26 -8.30
CA GLN A 596 -9.06 21.87 -8.50
C GLN A 596 -9.13 23.16 -9.34
N ASN A 597 -10.32 23.67 -9.65
CA ASN A 597 -10.56 24.78 -10.58
C ASN A 597 -10.06 24.49 -12.02
N LEU A 598 -10.10 23.23 -12.45
CA LEU A 598 -9.73 22.77 -13.79
C LEU A 598 -10.95 22.15 -14.49
N SER A 599 -10.88 22.04 -15.82
CA SER A 599 -11.86 21.33 -16.65
C SER A 599 -11.15 20.45 -17.68
N LEU A 600 -11.89 19.57 -18.36
CA LEU A 600 -11.35 18.74 -19.44
C LEU A 600 -10.75 19.57 -20.60
N ASP A 601 -11.27 20.78 -20.83
CA ASP A 601 -10.81 21.73 -21.85
C ASP A 601 -9.59 22.56 -21.41
N THR A 602 -9.18 22.47 -20.15
CA THR A 602 -8.06 23.25 -19.63
C THR A 602 -6.75 22.82 -20.29
N VAL A 603 -5.96 23.79 -20.77
CA VAL A 603 -4.61 23.55 -21.27
C VAL A 603 -3.62 23.82 -20.14
N LEU A 604 -2.92 22.76 -19.71
CA LEU A 604 -1.91 22.86 -18.65
C LEU A 604 -0.61 23.45 -19.20
N GLU A 605 0.08 24.24 -18.37
CA GLU A 605 1.39 24.78 -18.72
C GLU A 605 2.38 23.64 -19.02
N ARG A 606 3.34 23.91 -19.91
CA ARG A 606 4.34 22.90 -20.26
C ARG A 606 5.11 22.45 -19.00
N GLY A 607 5.10 21.15 -18.74
CA GLY A 607 5.76 20.52 -17.58
C GLY A 607 4.89 20.46 -16.33
N GLN A 608 3.74 21.14 -16.28
CA GLN A 608 2.83 21.10 -15.15
C GLN A 608 2.16 19.74 -15.06
N ARG A 609 2.33 19.05 -13.93
CA ARG A 609 1.66 17.77 -13.65
C ARG A 609 0.39 17.98 -12.83
N ARG A 610 -0.67 17.27 -13.18
CA ARG A 610 -1.94 17.28 -12.45
C ARG A 610 -2.51 15.88 -12.34
N GLN A 611 -2.92 15.53 -11.13
CA GLN A 611 -3.75 14.35 -10.90
C GLN A 611 -5.15 14.61 -11.46
N VAL A 612 -5.71 13.61 -12.11
CA VAL A 612 -7.03 13.71 -12.74
C VAL A 612 -8.07 12.81 -12.07
N LEU A 613 -7.67 11.92 -11.16
CA LEU A 613 -8.61 11.15 -10.31
C LEU A 613 -8.02 10.95 -8.92
N ASN A 614 -8.84 11.05 -7.86
CA ASN A 614 -8.46 10.81 -6.45
C ASN A 614 -8.72 9.39 -5.94
N PHE A 615 -9.16 8.48 -6.81
CA PHE A 615 -9.31 7.06 -6.49
C PHE A 615 -9.19 6.22 -7.77
N GLY A 616 -8.93 4.94 -7.61
CA GLY A 616 -9.03 3.99 -8.72
C GLY A 616 -7.98 2.89 -8.73
N GLY A 617 -8.35 1.75 -9.28
CA GLY A 617 -7.45 0.63 -9.57
C GLY A 617 -6.81 0.75 -10.96
N LEU A 618 -6.05 -0.28 -11.34
CA LEU A 618 -5.44 -0.39 -12.68
C LEU A 618 -6.48 -0.24 -13.81
N SER A 619 -7.71 -0.72 -13.60
CA SER A 619 -8.80 -0.62 -14.59
C SER A 619 -9.29 0.80 -14.86
N SER A 620 -8.94 1.76 -14.00
CA SER A 620 -9.32 3.18 -14.11
C SER A 620 -8.11 4.08 -14.39
N GLY A 621 -7.01 3.49 -14.89
CA GLY A 621 -5.82 4.22 -15.34
C GLY A 621 -4.75 4.45 -14.27
N ALA A 622 -4.85 3.82 -13.10
CA ALA A 622 -3.77 3.86 -12.13
C ALA A 622 -2.55 3.09 -12.66
N GLU A 623 -1.35 3.53 -12.31
CA GLU A 623 -0.09 2.96 -12.76
C GLU A 623 0.55 2.14 -11.61
N PRO A 624 0.96 0.89 -11.85
CA PRO A 624 1.57 0.05 -10.83
C PRO A 624 3.02 0.47 -10.55
N PHE A 625 3.34 0.65 -9.27
CA PHE A 625 4.70 0.86 -8.76
C PHE A 625 5.06 -0.31 -7.83
N GLU A 626 6.00 -1.15 -8.26
CA GLU A 626 6.53 -2.25 -7.44
C GLU A 626 7.46 -1.70 -6.35
N VAL A 627 7.13 -1.94 -5.09
CA VAL A 627 7.83 -1.36 -3.91
C VAL A 627 8.22 -2.44 -2.90
N PHE A 628 8.36 -3.69 -3.33
CA PHE A 628 8.65 -4.83 -2.44
C PHE A 628 9.90 -4.62 -1.58
N GLU A 629 10.94 -3.98 -2.12
CA GLU A 629 12.19 -3.72 -1.40
C GLU A 629 12.09 -2.54 -0.42
N ASP A 630 11.12 -1.64 -0.64
CA ASP A 630 10.97 -0.39 0.11
C ASP A 630 9.91 -0.50 1.22
N VAL A 631 9.24 -1.64 1.34
CA VAL A 631 8.17 -1.88 2.31
C VAL A 631 8.66 -2.75 3.48
N SER A 632 8.19 -2.44 4.68
CA SER A 632 8.56 -3.16 5.90
C SER A 632 8.11 -4.63 5.85
N ASP A 633 8.84 -5.48 6.57
CA ASP A 633 8.51 -6.92 6.64
C ASP A 633 7.16 -7.15 7.32
N SER A 634 6.73 -6.28 8.23
CA SER A 634 5.39 -6.35 8.84
C SER A 634 4.25 -6.37 7.81
N VAL A 635 4.38 -5.65 6.68
CA VAL A 635 3.38 -5.67 5.60
C VAL A 635 3.38 -7.01 4.88
N LYS A 636 4.57 -7.55 4.61
CA LYS A 636 4.76 -8.84 3.93
C LYS A 636 4.21 -9.98 4.79
N ASP A 637 4.56 -9.97 6.07
CA ASP A 637 4.14 -10.96 7.06
C ASP A 637 2.63 -10.91 7.28
N SER A 638 2.05 -9.71 7.40
CA SER A 638 0.60 -9.52 7.52
C SER A 638 -0.14 -10.04 6.28
N ALA A 639 0.41 -9.84 5.07
CA ALA A 639 -0.17 -10.38 3.85
C ALA A 639 -0.18 -11.91 3.83
N SER A 640 0.96 -12.55 4.17
CA SER A 640 1.06 -14.02 4.20
C SER A 640 0.18 -14.63 5.30
N ALA A 641 0.17 -14.03 6.50
CA ALA A 641 -0.72 -14.42 7.59
C ALA A 641 -2.19 -14.33 7.19
N ALA A 642 -2.58 -13.29 6.45
CA ALA A 642 -3.95 -13.13 5.96
C ALA A 642 -4.38 -14.25 5.02
N VAL A 643 -3.49 -14.69 4.12
CA VAL A 643 -3.78 -15.81 3.21
C VAL A 643 -3.80 -17.13 3.97
N ALA A 644 -2.86 -17.35 4.90
CA ALA A 644 -2.80 -18.52 5.76
C ALA A 644 -4.05 -18.68 6.66
N ALA A 645 -4.66 -17.57 7.09
CA ALA A 645 -5.87 -17.56 7.91
C ALA A 645 -7.11 -18.12 7.18
N ILE A 646 -7.12 -18.13 5.84
CA ILE A 646 -8.28 -18.57 5.05
C ILE A 646 -8.13 -20.04 4.63
N PRO A 647 -9.02 -20.94 5.09
CA PRO A 647 -8.94 -22.36 4.79
C PRO A 647 -8.89 -22.66 3.28
N GLY A 648 -7.81 -23.32 2.86
CA GLY A 648 -7.59 -23.73 1.46
C GLY A 648 -7.29 -22.58 0.49
N LEU A 649 -6.90 -21.40 0.97
CA LEU A 649 -6.43 -20.31 0.12
C LEU A 649 -4.91 -20.42 -0.06
N GLY A 650 -4.46 -21.04 -1.18
CA GLY A 650 -3.03 -21.19 -1.48
C GLY A 650 -2.38 -19.98 -2.17
N TRP A 651 -3.18 -19.00 -2.58
CA TRP A 651 -2.70 -17.80 -3.28
C TRP A 651 -3.73 -16.67 -3.15
N GLY A 652 -3.26 -15.44 -2.99
CA GLY A 652 -4.14 -14.28 -2.91
C GLY A 652 -3.44 -12.95 -3.21
N GLY A 653 -4.26 -11.97 -3.60
CA GLY A 653 -3.89 -10.57 -3.64
C GLY A 653 -4.50 -9.85 -2.45
N VAL A 654 -3.70 -9.46 -1.47
CA VAL A 654 -4.12 -8.83 -0.22
C VAL A 654 -3.98 -7.31 -0.35
N ASP A 655 -5.06 -6.58 -0.14
CA ASP A 655 -5.00 -5.13 0.07
C ASP A 655 -4.65 -4.84 1.52
N ILE A 656 -3.56 -4.11 1.71
CA ILE A 656 -3.12 -3.64 3.02
C ILE A 656 -3.14 -2.12 3.02
N MET A 657 -3.67 -1.54 4.07
CA MET A 657 -3.47 -0.13 4.39
C MET A 657 -2.60 -0.01 5.64
N LEU A 658 -1.63 0.89 5.62
CA LEU A 658 -0.88 1.27 6.82
C LEU A 658 -1.65 2.36 7.54
N ASP A 659 -1.86 2.26 8.84
CA ASP A 659 -2.39 3.37 9.63
C ASP A 659 -1.36 4.51 9.81
N GLN A 660 -1.65 5.48 10.69
CA GLN A 660 -0.75 6.59 10.99
C GLN A 660 0.52 6.17 11.78
N ALA A 661 0.45 5.06 12.52
CA ALA A 661 1.59 4.49 13.22
C ALA A 661 2.46 3.62 12.30
N GLY A 662 1.99 3.31 11.09
CA GLY A 662 2.65 2.42 10.14
C GLY A 662 2.25 0.95 10.31
N GLU A 663 1.21 0.67 11.09
CA GLU A 663 0.73 -0.69 11.33
C GLU A 663 -0.13 -1.19 10.16
N PRO A 664 0.08 -2.43 9.68
CA PRO A 664 -0.62 -2.97 8.52
C PRO A 664 -2.00 -3.52 8.88
N TYR A 665 -3.04 -3.01 8.21
CA TYR A 665 -4.41 -3.51 8.27
C TYR A 665 -4.81 -4.18 6.96
N VAL A 666 -5.28 -5.41 7.04
CA VAL A 666 -5.80 -6.15 5.89
C VAL A 666 -7.21 -5.67 5.57
N ILE A 667 -7.36 -5.05 4.41
CA ILE A 667 -8.62 -4.44 3.96
C ILE A 667 -9.45 -5.44 3.14
N GLU A 668 -8.83 -6.20 2.24
CA GLU A 668 -9.50 -7.16 1.38
C GLU A 668 -8.53 -8.24 0.89
N ILE A 669 -9.04 -9.46 0.66
CA ILE A 669 -8.29 -10.56 0.02
C ILE A 669 -8.99 -10.94 -1.28
N ASN A 670 -8.22 -11.09 -2.36
CA ASN A 670 -8.75 -11.39 -3.69
C ASN A 670 -8.07 -12.63 -4.31
N SER A 671 -8.85 -13.60 -4.81
CA SER A 671 -8.33 -14.76 -5.54
C SER A 671 -7.93 -14.44 -6.98
N ASP A 672 -8.48 -13.37 -7.56
CA ASP A 672 -8.02 -12.86 -8.86
C ASP A 672 -7.03 -11.72 -8.62
N ALA A 673 -5.83 -12.09 -8.16
CA ALA A 673 -4.89 -11.18 -7.50
C ALA A 673 -4.30 -10.07 -8.40
N GLY A 674 -4.41 -10.20 -9.72
CA GLY A 674 -3.92 -9.18 -10.66
C GLY A 674 -2.39 -9.09 -10.74
N ILE A 675 -1.73 -10.17 -11.21
CA ILE A 675 -0.26 -10.29 -11.19
C ILE A 675 0.51 -9.36 -12.14
N THR A 676 -0.17 -8.79 -13.13
CA THR A 676 0.50 -8.06 -14.20
C THR A 676 1.05 -6.73 -13.74
N GLY A 677 0.47 -6.13 -12.68
CA GLY A 677 1.03 -4.95 -12.04
C GLY A 677 2.43 -5.19 -11.50
N SER A 678 2.67 -6.36 -10.90
CA SER A 678 3.97 -6.75 -10.35
C SER A 678 4.98 -7.18 -11.41
N GLN A 679 4.52 -7.83 -12.49
CA GLN A 679 5.41 -8.30 -13.56
C GLN A 679 5.73 -7.24 -14.61
N PHE A 680 4.81 -6.31 -14.84
CA PHE A 680 5.00 -5.21 -15.77
C PHE A 680 4.67 -3.87 -15.08
N PRO A 681 5.35 -3.54 -13.97
CA PRO A 681 5.14 -2.28 -13.30
C PRO A 681 5.58 -1.12 -14.20
N PHE A 682 4.99 0.05 -14.01
CA PHE A 682 5.55 1.25 -14.63
C PHE A 682 6.84 1.65 -13.90
N TYR A 683 6.91 1.42 -12.59
CA TYR A 683 7.99 1.91 -11.72
C TYR A 683 8.44 0.81 -10.74
N GLY A 684 9.67 0.91 -10.24
CA GLY A 684 10.22 -0.09 -9.30
C GLY A 684 10.72 -1.35 -9.99
N VAL A 685 11.02 -2.42 -9.24
CA VAL A 685 11.68 -3.61 -9.80
C VAL A 685 10.65 -4.66 -10.24
N PRO A 686 10.55 -5.03 -11.54
CA PRO A 686 9.62 -6.06 -11.98
C PRO A 686 9.85 -7.42 -11.29
N LYS A 687 8.77 -8.06 -10.82
CA LYS A 687 8.78 -9.39 -10.20
C LYS A 687 8.19 -10.43 -11.15
N ASN A 688 8.86 -11.56 -11.38
CA ASN A 688 8.39 -12.59 -12.33
C ASN A 688 7.31 -13.50 -11.73
N VAL A 689 6.17 -12.92 -11.37
CA VAL A 689 5.06 -13.61 -10.71
C VAL A 689 4.39 -14.64 -11.64
N GLY A 690 4.47 -14.45 -12.96
CA GLY A 690 4.00 -15.43 -13.94
C GLY A 690 4.71 -16.77 -13.86
N ALA A 691 6.04 -16.76 -13.67
CA ALA A 691 6.82 -17.98 -13.46
C ALA A 691 6.49 -18.62 -12.10
N TYR A 692 6.39 -17.81 -11.05
CA TYR A 692 5.99 -18.28 -9.72
C TYR A 692 4.64 -19.01 -9.75
N LEU A 693 3.61 -18.40 -10.35
CA LEU A 693 2.30 -19.05 -10.47
C LEU A 693 2.32 -20.28 -11.37
N TYR A 694 3.14 -20.29 -12.42
CA TYR A 694 3.32 -21.48 -13.24
C TYR A 694 3.91 -22.64 -12.42
N GLU A 695 4.94 -22.38 -11.62
CA GLU A 695 5.55 -23.36 -10.71
C GLU A 695 4.52 -23.84 -9.69
N LEU A 696 3.79 -22.92 -9.06
CA LEU A 696 2.72 -23.25 -8.12
C LEU A 696 1.68 -24.19 -8.77
N HIS A 697 1.24 -23.90 -10.01
CA HIS A 697 0.30 -24.76 -10.75
C HIS A 697 0.88 -26.14 -11.08
N ARG A 698 2.14 -26.18 -11.52
CA ARG A 698 2.85 -27.39 -11.95
C ARG A 698 3.12 -28.32 -10.78
N ASP A 699 3.58 -27.74 -9.67
CA ASP A 699 4.11 -28.46 -8.51
C ASP A 699 3.02 -28.74 -7.47
N HIS A 700 1.87 -28.07 -7.58
CA HIS A 700 0.70 -28.40 -6.77
C HIS A 700 0.19 -29.80 -7.07
N ARG A 701 0.59 -30.68 -6.17
CA ARG A 701 -0.06 -31.95 -5.87
C ARG A 701 -1.17 -31.61 -4.90
N ALA A 702 -2.42 -31.99 -5.21
CA ALA A 702 -3.45 -31.99 -4.19
C ALA A 702 -2.89 -32.83 -3.03
N ALA A 703 -2.71 -32.21 -1.86
CA ALA A 703 -2.49 -32.99 -0.66
C ALA A 703 -3.76 -33.82 -0.50
N ILE A 704 -3.70 -35.12 -0.77
CA ILE A 704 -4.75 -36.01 -0.31
C ILE A 704 -4.51 -36.04 1.20
N ASP A 705 -5.35 -35.34 1.94
CA ASP A 705 -5.33 -35.43 3.39
C ASP A 705 -5.47 -36.92 3.76
N PRO A 706 -4.46 -37.54 4.39
CA PRO A 706 -4.56 -38.93 4.80
C PRO A 706 -5.62 -39.12 5.89
N GLU A 707 -6.04 -38.06 6.58
CA GLU A 707 -7.11 -38.10 7.57
C GLU A 707 -8.47 -38.04 6.87
N GLN A 708 -9.00 -39.23 6.61
CA GLN A 708 -10.38 -39.38 6.15
C GLN A 708 -11.29 -38.86 7.26
N PHE A 709 -12.22 -37.96 6.92
CA PHE A 709 -13.42 -37.71 7.72
C PHE A 709 -14.48 -38.72 7.23
N PRO A 710 -14.45 -40.00 7.69
CA PRO A 710 -15.36 -41.00 7.19
C PRO A 710 -16.79 -40.62 7.56
N ILE A 711 -17.71 -41.02 6.70
CA ILE A 711 -19.13 -40.81 6.95
C ILE A 711 -19.90 -42.11 6.78
N ALA A 712 -20.95 -42.25 7.57
CA ALA A 712 -21.93 -43.29 7.45
C ALA A 712 -22.59 -43.23 6.07
N ASN A 713 -22.84 -44.39 5.48
CA ASN A 713 -23.59 -44.45 4.23
C ASN A 713 -24.98 -43.82 4.44
N PRO A 714 -25.40 -42.88 3.57
CA PRO A 714 -26.74 -42.31 3.64
C PRO A 714 -27.77 -43.43 3.39
N GLN A 715 -28.98 -43.27 3.94
CA GLN A 715 -30.08 -44.18 3.60
C GLN A 715 -30.26 -44.21 2.07
N THR A 716 -30.46 -45.40 1.51
CA THR A 716 -30.50 -45.64 0.06
C THR A 716 -31.70 -45.02 -0.65
N ALA A 717 -32.73 -44.59 0.08
CA ALA A 717 -33.93 -43.98 -0.47
C ALA A 717 -33.84 -42.45 -0.47
N ILE A 718 -33.88 -41.84 -1.66
CA ILE A 718 -33.99 -40.39 -1.83
C ILE A 718 -35.46 -39.99 -1.60
N SER A 719 -35.72 -39.14 -0.60
CA SER A 719 -37.07 -38.64 -0.32
C SER A 719 -37.30 -37.28 -0.99
N GLY A 720 -38.21 -37.21 -1.96
CA GLY A 720 -38.47 -35.99 -2.71
C GLY A 720 -37.25 -35.51 -3.50
N GLN A 721 -37.11 -34.18 -3.66
CA GLN A 721 -36.03 -33.56 -4.41
C GLN A 721 -34.96 -33.01 -3.46
N GLN A 722 -33.75 -33.57 -3.48
CA GLN A 722 -32.68 -33.24 -2.54
C GLN A 722 -31.33 -33.07 -3.23
N LYS A 723 -30.55 -32.06 -2.81
CA LYS A 723 -29.17 -31.89 -3.27
C LYS A 723 -28.24 -32.91 -2.62
N LEU A 724 -27.24 -33.38 -3.36
CA LEU A 724 -26.21 -34.28 -2.83
C LEU A 724 -25.49 -33.68 -1.60
N SER A 725 -25.21 -32.37 -1.61
CA SER A 725 -24.62 -31.69 -0.45
C SER A 725 -25.47 -31.75 0.82
N SER A 726 -26.79 -31.87 0.71
CA SER A 726 -27.67 -32.06 1.87
C SER A 726 -27.53 -33.46 2.45
N LEU A 727 -27.39 -34.48 1.60
CA LEU A 727 -27.10 -35.86 2.03
C LEU A 727 -25.72 -35.96 2.67
N LEU A 728 -24.71 -35.27 2.12
CA LEU A 728 -23.37 -35.19 2.69
C LEU A 728 -23.41 -34.66 4.13
N ARG A 729 -24.06 -33.52 4.35
CA ARG A 729 -24.22 -32.93 5.69
C ARG A 729 -25.00 -33.83 6.66
N ALA A 730 -26.06 -34.49 6.18
CA ALA A 730 -26.81 -35.42 7.00
C ALA A 730 -25.95 -36.63 7.42
N SER A 731 -25.09 -37.11 6.53
CA SER A 731 -24.18 -38.23 6.78
C SER A 731 -23.09 -37.87 7.80
N TYR A 732 -22.53 -36.66 7.73
CA TYR A 732 -21.62 -36.15 8.76
C TYR A 732 -22.29 -36.09 10.14
N ARG A 733 -23.51 -35.54 10.25
CA ARG A 733 -24.25 -35.52 11.52
C ARG A 733 -24.53 -36.92 12.06
N ALA A 734 -24.93 -37.84 11.19
CA ALA A 734 -25.18 -39.22 11.56
C ALA A 734 -23.91 -39.95 12.05
N SER A 735 -22.75 -39.47 11.63
CA SER A 735 -21.43 -40.01 12.02
C SER A 735 -20.85 -39.33 13.27
N GLY A 736 -21.61 -38.44 13.91
CA GLY A 736 -21.22 -37.79 15.17
C GLY A 736 -20.42 -36.50 15.01
N TYR A 737 -20.21 -36.00 13.79
CA TYR A 737 -19.53 -34.72 13.58
C TYR A 737 -20.45 -33.54 13.90
N GLU A 738 -19.87 -32.48 14.46
CA GLU A 738 -20.53 -31.18 14.57
C GLU A 738 -20.59 -30.54 13.17
N VAL A 739 -21.79 -30.16 12.73
CA VAL A 739 -21.98 -29.57 11.40
C VAL A 739 -22.67 -28.22 11.54
N GLN A 740 -21.87 -27.16 11.46
CA GLN A 740 -22.28 -25.78 11.63
C GLN A 740 -22.22 -25.02 10.31
N SER A 741 -23.23 -24.18 10.04
CA SER A 741 -23.17 -23.23 8.94
C SER A 741 -22.42 -21.98 9.37
N VAL A 742 -21.45 -21.55 8.56
CA VAL A 742 -20.76 -20.27 8.69
C VAL A 742 -21.23 -19.39 7.53
N GLY A 743 -21.82 -18.23 7.84
CA GLY A 743 -22.50 -17.42 6.84
C GLY A 743 -23.64 -18.17 6.10
N LYS A 744 -23.90 -17.82 4.84
CA LYS A 744 -25.06 -18.36 4.08
C LYS A 744 -24.83 -19.72 3.41
N ARG A 745 -23.59 -20.09 3.11
CA ARG A 745 -23.29 -21.23 2.22
C ARG A 745 -22.12 -22.10 2.67
N LEU A 746 -21.24 -21.60 3.53
CA LEU A 746 -20.08 -22.34 4.03
C LEU A 746 -20.54 -23.24 5.19
N THR A 747 -20.01 -24.45 5.25
CA THR A 747 -20.30 -25.40 6.32
C THR A 747 -18.98 -25.86 6.92
N GLN A 748 -18.84 -25.72 8.23
CA GLN A 748 -17.76 -26.33 9.01
C GLN A 748 -18.23 -27.68 9.53
N VAL A 749 -17.41 -28.70 9.33
CA VAL A 749 -17.58 -30.03 9.90
C VAL A 749 -16.44 -30.24 10.88
N ARG A 750 -16.76 -30.46 12.16
CA ARG A 750 -15.76 -30.64 13.21
C ARG A 750 -15.88 -32.00 13.85
N ASP A 751 -14.74 -32.65 14.08
CA ASP A 751 -14.66 -33.90 14.82
C ASP A 751 -14.59 -33.67 16.34
N ASN A 752 -14.46 -34.75 17.10
CA ASN A 752 -14.37 -34.70 18.56
C ASN A 752 -13.01 -34.19 19.07
N GLU A 753 -11.99 -34.16 18.23
CA GLU A 753 -10.63 -33.69 18.54
C GLU A 753 -10.44 -32.20 18.22
N GLY A 754 -11.45 -31.57 17.60
CA GLY A 754 -11.47 -30.17 17.24
C GLY A 754 -10.98 -29.88 15.82
N GLN A 755 -10.60 -30.90 15.05
CA GLN A 755 -10.20 -30.74 13.65
C GLN A 755 -11.40 -30.37 12.80
N SER A 756 -11.19 -29.49 11.81
CA SER A 756 -12.26 -28.93 11.00
C SER A 756 -12.04 -29.14 9.50
N LYS A 757 -13.08 -29.62 8.82
CA LYS A 757 -13.19 -29.66 7.35
C LYS A 757 -14.23 -28.65 6.87
N TRP A 758 -13.94 -27.98 5.77
CA TRP A 758 -14.78 -26.90 5.23
C TRP A 758 -15.43 -27.29 3.91
N LEU A 759 -16.74 -27.06 3.80
CA LEU A 759 -17.56 -27.49 2.67
C LEU A 759 -18.35 -26.32 2.08
N LEU A 760 -18.42 -26.27 0.74
CA LEU A 760 -19.33 -25.41 0.00
C LEU A 760 -20.09 -26.24 -1.05
N GLY A 761 -21.33 -26.60 -0.74
CA GLY A 761 -22.02 -27.65 -1.51
C GLY A 761 -21.31 -28.99 -1.27
N CYS A 762 -20.83 -29.62 -2.35
CA CYS A 762 -19.96 -30.80 -2.25
C CYS A 762 -18.48 -30.48 -2.54
N ALA A 763 -18.11 -29.21 -2.65
CA ALA A 763 -16.71 -28.82 -2.83
C ALA A 763 -16.03 -28.67 -1.46
N THR A 764 -14.76 -29.06 -1.40
CA THR A 764 -13.89 -28.99 -0.21
C THR A 764 -12.74 -28.01 -0.43
N SER A 765 -11.88 -27.83 0.59
CA SER A 765 -10.61 -27.10 0.48
C SER A 765 -9.61 -27.72 -0.49
N ASP A 766 -9.87 -28.92 -1.02
CA ASP A 766 -8.98 -29.58 -1.99
C ASP A 766 -9.45 -29.36 -3.44
N ASP A 767 -10.69 -28.89 -3.63
CA ASP A 767 -11.26 -28.67 -4.95
C ASP A 767 -10.87 -27.29 -5.48
N LEU A 768 -10.02 -27.25 -6.50
CA LEU A 768 -9.53 -25.98 -7.08
C LEU A 768 -10.65 -25.08 -7.63
N GLU A 769 -10.60 -23.78 -7.31
CA GLU A 769 -11.57 -22.78 -7.80
C GLU A 769 -11.61 -22.77 -9.33
N THR A 770 -10.45 -22.85 -9.99
CA THR A 770 -10.39 -22.85 -11.46
C THR A 770 -11.16 -24.01 -12.07
N VAL A 771 -11.08 -25.20 -11.47
CA VAL A 771 -11.78 -26.40 -11.95
C VAL A 771 -13.28 -26.28 -11.70
N GLN A 772 -13.69 -25.91 -10.49
CA GLN A 772 -15.11 -25.77 -10.13
C GLN A 772 -15.80 -24.67 -10.94
N ARG A 773 -15.13 -23.53 -11.16
CA ARG A 773 -15.67 -22.43 -11.96
C ARG A 773 -15.82 -22.81 -13.43
N ILE A 774 -14.90 -23.60 -13.98
CA ILE A 774 -14.99 -24.10 -15.36
C ILE A 774 -16.06 -25.20 -15.47
N SER A 775 -16.28 -25.99 -14.42
CA SER A 775 -17.30 -27.06 -14.38
C SER A 775 -18.71 -26.56 -14.61
N GLY A 776 -19.01 -25.30 -14.26
CA GLY A 776 -20.27 -24.64 -14.61
C GLY A 776 -20.35 -24.11 -16.05
N GLU A 777 -19.27 -24.07 -16.83
CA GLU A 777 -19.26 -23.42 -18.16
C GLU A 777 -19.31 -24.44 -19.32
N HIS A 778 -20.52 -24.72 -19.82
CA HIS A 778 -20.81 -25.71 -20.86
C HIS A 778 -19.88 -25.71 -22.07
N PHE A 779 -19.59 -24.53 -22.61
CA PHE A 779 -18.76 -24.40 -23.80
C PHE A 779 -17.36 -24.97 -23.57
N THR A 780 -16.80 -24.71 -22.40
CA THR A 780 -15.42 -25.06 -22.04
C THR A 780 -15.31 -26.52 -21.69
N ILE A 781 -16.26 -27.03 -20.88
CA ILE A 781 -16.33 -28.45 -20.55
C ILE A 781 -16.40 -29.29 -21.81
N ARG A 782 -17.25 -28.92 -22.78
CA ARG A 782 -17.33 -29.68 -24.03
C ARG A 782 -16.08 -29.60 -24.88
N LYS A 783 -15.37 -28.47 -24.87
CA LYS A 783 -14.09 -28.35 -25.57
C LYS A 783 -13.07 -29.31 -24.94
N LEU A 784 -13.02 -29.40 -23.62
CA LEU A 784 -12.19 -30.36 -22.88
C LEU A 784 -12.60 -31.81 -23.16
N LEU A 785 -13.89 -32.12 -23.13
CA LEU A 785 -14.43 -33.45 -23.48
C LEU A 785 -14.05 -33.87 -24.91
N ARG A 786 -14.13 -32.96 -25.89
CA ARG A 786 -13.70 -33.23 -27.27
C ARG A 786 -12.20 -33.49 -27.38
N ILE A 787 -11.37 -32.72 -26.65
CA ILE A 787 -9.92 -32.96 -26.55
C ILE A 787 -9.67 -34.37 -25.98
N GLY A 788 -10.41 -34.74 -24.94
CA GLY A 788 -10.40 -36.08 -24.35
C GLY A 788 -11.08 -37.16 -25.19
N LYS A 789 -11.59 -36.85 -26.39
CA LYS A 789 -12.33 -37.78 -27.26
C LYS A 789 -13.55 -38.42 -26.57
N VAL A 790 -14.28 -37.65 -25.79
CA VAL A 790 -15.58 -38.01 -25.21
C VAL A 790 -16.69 -37.52 -26.13
N LEU A 791 -17.64 -38.41 -26.44
CA LEU A 791 -18.75 -38.09 -27.33
C LEU A 791 -19.75 -37.18 -26.62
N VAL A 792 -20.12 -36.06 -27.25
CA VAL A 792 -21.06 -35.06 -26.71
C VAL A 792 -22.10 -34.67 -27.76
N PRO A 793 -23.31 -34.22 -27.39
CA PRO A 793 -24.32 -33.76 -28.34
C PRO A 793 -23.85 -32.59 -29.21
N ARG A 794 -24.55 -32.34 -30.32
CA ARG A 794 -24.34 -31.15 -31.14
C ARG A 794 -24.76 -29.90 -30.34
N ALA A 795 -23.92 -28.87 -30.34
CA ALA A 795 -24.23 -27.60 -29.69
C ALA A 795 -23.39 -26.44 -30.22
N ARG A 796 -23.95 -25.22 -30.15
CA ARG A 796 -23.33 -24.00 -30.67
C ARG A 796 -23.95 -22.74 -30.04
N VAL A 797 -23.16 -21.66 -29.97
CA VAL A 797 -23.66 -20.31 -29.69
C VAL A 797 -24.30 -19.75 -30.97
N ILE A 798 -25.58 -19.38 -30.93
CA ILE A 798 -26.26 -18.76 -32.08
C ILE A 798 -25.83 -17.30 -32.19
N ARG A 799 -25.12 -16.93 -33.26
CA ARG A 799 -24.68 -15.55 -33.52
C ARG A 799 -25.34 -14.95 -34.77
N SER A 800 -25.88 -15.80 -35.62
CA SER A 800 -26.47 -15.45 -36.90
C SER A 800 -27.51 -16.49 -37.29
N GLU A 801 -28.36 -16.16 -38.27
CA GLU A 801 -29.31 -17.11 -38.87
C GLU A 801 -28.61 -18.37 -39.40
N LYS A 802 -27.39 -18.23 -39.94
CA LYS A 802 -26.58 -19.36 -40.41
C LYS A 802 -26.22 -20.36 -39.29
N ASP A 803 -26.17 -19.92 -38.03
CA ASP A 803 -25.90 -20.84 -36.92
C ASP A 803 -27.13 -21.70 -36.55
N LYS A 804 -28.34 -21.25 -36.89
CA LYS A 804 -29.58 -22.00 -36.63
C LYS A 804 -29.70 -23.22 -37.54
N SER A 805 -29.28 -23.08 -38.80
CA SER A 805 -29.28 -24.19 -39.77
C SER A 805 -28.37 -25.38 -39.40
N PHE A 806 -27.46 -25.18 -38.44
CA PHE A 806 -26.67 -26.26 -37.84
C PHE A 806 -27.54 -27.32 -37.14
N PHE A 807 -28.74 -26.96 -36.69
CA PHE A 807 -29.66 -27.85 -35.97
C PHE A 807 -30.82 -28.34 -36.84
N THR A 808 -31.25 -27.58 -37.85
CA THR A 808 -32.39 -27.96 -38.70
C THR A 808 -32.04 -29.00 -39.78
N LEU A 809 -30.74 -29.24 -40.05
CA LEU A 809 -30.25 -30.22 -41.04
C LEU A 809 -30.01 -31.65 -40.49
N GLY A 810 -30.47 -32.03 -39.29
CA GLY A 810 -30.47 -33.46 -38.91
C GLY A 810 -30.95 -33.84 -37.50
N THR A 811 -31.57 -35.02 -37.42
CA THR A 811 -31.89 -35.96 -36.30
C THR A 811 -32.22 -35.47 -34.88
N ALA A 812 -32.21 -34.17 -34.57
CA ALA A 812 -32.65 -33.65 -33.29
C ALA A 812 -34.07 -33.09 -33.42
N ASP A 813 -35.05 -33.73 -32.77
CA ASP A 813 -36.46 -33.29 -32.80
C ASP A 813 -36.69 -32.02 -31.97
N LYS A 814 -35.81 -31.78 -30.99
CA LYS A 814 -35.85 -30.64 -30.08
C LYS A 814 -34.45 -30.11 -29.84
N VAL A 815 -34.36 -28.84 -29.51
CA VAL A 815 -33.18 -28.20 -28.98
C VAL A 815 -33.49 -27.60 -27.62
N VAL A 816 -32.45 -27.32 -26.86
CA VAL A 816 -32.59 -26.70 -25.56
C VAL A 816 -31.63 -25.53 -25.45
N ILE A 817 -32.18 -24.41 -25.04
CA ILE A 817 -31.46 -23.17 -24.76
C ILE A 817 -31.02 -23.25 -23.31
N ALA A 818 -29.72 -23.44 -23.12
CA ALA A 818 -29.11 -23.36 -21.81
C ALA A 818 -28.51 -21.98 -21.62
N ARG A 819 -28.66 -21.43 -20.40
CA ARG A 819 -27.82 -20.30 -20.00
C ARG A 819 -26.37 -20.76 -20.00
N ARG A 820 -25.45 -19.81 -20.19
CA ARG A 820 -24.00 -20.07 -20.30
C ARG A 820 -23.42 -20.85 -19.11
N ARG A 821 -24.09 -20.83 -17.94
CA ARG A 821 -23.60 -21.34 -16.66
C ARG A 821 -24.50 -22.32 -15.89
N ASP A 822 -25.64 -22.71 -16.44
CA ASP A 822 -26.62 -23.52 -15.68
C ASP A 822 -26.33 -25.02 -15.80
N ALA A 823 -26.78 -25.86 -14.86
CA ALA A 823 -26.68 -27.30 -15.05
C ALA A 823 -27.56 -27.78 -16.24
N TRP A 824 -27.10 -28.80 -16.97
CA TRP A 824 -27.94 -29.47 -17.96
C TRP A 824 -29.10 -30.17 -17.24
N GLY A 825 -30.33 -29.81 -17.58
CA GLY A 825 -31.54 -30.30 -16.89
C GLY A 825 -32.10 -29.33 -15.84
N ASN A 826 -31.58 -28.10 -15.72
CA ASN A 826 -32.28 -27.03 -14.99
C ASN A 826 -33.70 -26.87 -15.58
N SER A 827 -34.73 -26.90 -14.73
CA SER A 827 -36.14 -26.72 -15.11
C SER A 827 -36.40 -25.36 -15.75
N GLU A 828 -35.51 -24.38 -15.56
CA GLU A 828 -35.56 -23.06 -16.20
C GLU A 828 -35.02 -23.05 -17.65
N ASN A 829 -34.40 -24.13 -18.13
CA ASN A 829 -33.92 -24.18 -19.51
C ASN A 829 -35.09 -24.31 -20.48
N GLN A 830 -35.12 -23.47 -21.52
CA GLN A 830 -36.18 -23.48 -22.52
C GLN A 830 -35.93 -24.58 -23.56
N VAL A 831 -36.87 -25.49 -23.73
CA VAL A 831 -36.85 -26.51 -24.78
C VAL A 831 -37.67 -26.00 -25.96
N LEU A 832 -37.07 -25.95 -27.14
CA LEU A 832 -37.69 -25.53 -28.39
C LEU A 832 -37.71 -26.67 -29.40
N THR A 833 -38.72 -26.68 -30.25
CA THR A 833 -38.73 -27.46 -31.50
C THR A 833 -37.80 -26.81 -32.54
N ALA A 834 -37.51 -27.54 -33.61
CA ALA A 834 -36.73 -27.02 -34.72
C ALA A 834 -37.37 -25.75 -35.34
N ASP A 835 -38.71 -25.70 -35.44
CA ASP A 835 -39.43 -24.55 -35.99
C ASP A 835 -39.42 -23.34 -35.04
N GLU A 836 -39.52 -23.57 -33.73
CA GLU A 836 -39.41 -22.49 -32.74
C GLU A 836 -38.00 -21.89 -32.67
N LEU A 837 -36.96 -22.68 -32.98
CA LEU A 837 -35.58 -22.19 -33.05
C LEU A 837 -35.37 -21.15 -34.17
N GLU A 838 -36.08 -21.26 -35.29
CA GLU A 838 -36.00 -20.27 -36.39
C GLU A 838 -36.43 -18.87 -35.92
N ASN A 839 -37.39 -18.80 -34.98
CA ASN A 839 -37.88 -17.54 -34.41
C ASN A 839 -37.00 -17.00 -33.27
N LEU A 840 -35.97 -17.74 -32.83
CA LEU A 840 -35.10 -17.31 -31.74
C LEU A 840 -34.21 -16.14 -32.19
N SER A 841 -34.28 -15.02 -31.49
CA SER A 841 -33.38 -13.89 -31.77
C SER A 841 -31.92 -14.25 -31.46
N PRO A 842 -30.96 -13.95 -32.36
CA PRO A 842 -29.54 -14.11 -32.07
C PRO A 842 -29.02 -13.07 -31.05
N VAL A 843 -29.84 -12.07 -30.70
CA VAL A 843 -29.54 -11.09 -29.65
C VAL A 843 -29.33 -11.82 -28.32
N GLY A 844 -28.24 -11.49 -27.61
CA GLY A 844 -27.86 -12.17 -26.37
C GLY A 844 -27.03 -13.45 -26.56
N ARG A 845 -26.80 -13.89 -27.82
CA ARG A 845 -25.92 -15.03 -28.17
C ARG A 845 -26.25 -16.31 -27.38
N PRO A 846 -27.48 -16.84 -27.49
CA PRO A 846 -27.92 -18.00 -26.72
C PRO A 846 -27.09 -19.24 -27.07
N TYR A 847 -26.86 -20.09 -26.07
CA TYR A 847 -26.19 -21.36 -26.25
C TYR A 847 -27.22 -22.48 -26.43
N VAL A 848 -27.17 -23.14 -27.59
CA VAL A 848 -28.17 -24.12 -28.01
C VAL A 848 -27.53 -25.50 -28.15
N GLN A 849 -28.20 -26.53 -27.63
CA GLN A 849 -27.82 -27.94 -27.76
C GLN A 849 -28.97 -28.75 -28.37
N ALA A 850 -28.61 -29.69 -29.24
CA ALA A 850 -29.51 -30.73 -29.73
C ALA A 850 -29.93 -31.68 -28.60
N MET A 851 -31.23 -31.93 -28.49
CA MET A 851 -31.76 -33.02 -27.67
C MET A 851 -32.07 -34.22 -28.56
N TYR A 852 -31.56 -35.39 -28.18
CA TYR A 852 -31.93 -36.63 -28.84
C TYR A 852 -32.86 -37.45 -27.95
N ALA A 853 -33.73 -38.23 -28.60
CA ALA A 853 -34.53 -39.25 -27.92
C ALA A 853 -33.59 -40.35 -27.39
N GLY A 854 -33.79 -40.79 -26.15
CA GLY A 854 -32.94 -41.77 -25.51
C GLY A 854 -33.07 -41.77 -23.99
N GLU A 855 -32.39 -42.71 -23.36
CA GLU A 855 -32.34 -42.85 -21.91
C GLU A 855 -31.28 -41.93 -21.30
N ARG A 856 -31.60 -41.35 -20.13
CA ARG A 856 -30.67 -40.49 -19.40
C ARG A 856 -30.31 -41.10 -18.07
N TYR A 857 -29.04 -41.02 -17.76
CA TYR A 857 -28.42 -41.56 -16.55
C TYR A 857 -27.64 -40.45 -15.88
N LEU A 858 -27.66 -40.41 -14.55
CA LEU A 858 -26.71 -39.63 -13.76
C LEU A 858 -25.61 -40.58 -13.29
N VAL A 859 -24.39 -40.40 -13.79
CA VAL A 859 -23.23 -41.26 -13.50
C VAL A 859 -22.22 -40.49 -12.67
N CYS A 860 -22.05 -40.89 -11.41
CA CYS A 860 -21.01 -40.35 -10.53
C CYS A 860 -19.73 -41.15 -10.69
N ALA A 861 -18.62 -40.49 -11.01
CA ALA A 861 -17.32 -41.15 -11.24
C ALA A 861 -16.14 -40.27 -10.82
N THR A 862 -15.05 -40.92 -10.41
CA THR A 862 -13.68 -40.38 -10.40
C THR A 862 -13.01 -40.67 -11.76
N PRO A 863 -11.77 -40.20 -12.02
CA PRO A 863 -11.02 -40.56 -13.22
C PRO A 863 -10.80 -42.08 -13.41
N ASP A 864 -10.80 -42.83 -12.32
CA ASP A 864 -10.40 -44.24 -12.24
C ASP A 864 -11.53 -45.18 -11.79
N GLN A 865 -12.62 -44.66 -11.22
CA GLN A 865 -13.68 -45.47 -10.63
C GLN A 865 -15.08 -44.92 -10.93
N THR A 866 -16.03 -45.83 -11.21
CA THR A 866 -17.45 -45.51 -11.21
C THR A 866 -18.01 -45.69 -9.80
N LEU A 867 -18.60 -44.64 -9.25
CA LEU A 867 -19.05 -44.57 -7.86
C LEU A 867 -20.52 -44.97 -7.73
N ALA A 868 -21.38 -44.38 -8.56
CA ALA A 868 -22.81 -44.66 -8.58
C ALA A 868 -23.43 -44.35 -9.95
N ILE A 869 -24.51 -45.05 -10.31
CA ILE A 869 -25.35 -44.74 -11.47
C ILE A 869 -26.80 -44.64 -11.01
N LEU A 870 -27.48 -43.57 -11.39
CA LEU A 870 -28.89 -43.34 -11.11
C LEU A 870 -29.69 -43.20 -12.42
N ALA A 871 -30.88 -43.80 -12.45
CA ALA A 871 -31.79 -43.78 -13.59
C ALA A 871 -33.25 -43.94 -13.17
N ASP A 872 -34.19 -43.52 -14.01
CA ASP A 872 -35.63 -43.64 -13.73
C ASP A 872 -36.16 -45.09 -13.89
N ARG A 873 -35.33 -46.01 -14.39
CA ARG A 873 -35.64 -47.44 -14.56
C ARG A 873 -34.41 -48.33 -14.35
N GLU A 874 -34.64 -49.62 -14.13
CA GLU A 874 -33.57 -50.62 -14.01
C GLU A 874 -32.77 -50.75 -15.33
N SER A 875 -31.46 -50.98 -15.22
CA SER A 875 -30.51 -51.07 -16.35
C SER A 875 -29.79 -52.42 -16.33
N ASN A 876 -29.26 -52.86 -17.48
CA ASN A 876 -28.51 -54.12 -17.60
C ASN A 876 -26.99 -53.93 -17.32
N ASP A 877 -26.29 -55.00 -16.95
CA ASP A 877 -24.87 -54.94 -16.56
C ASP A 877 -23.92 -54.44 -17.68
N ALA A 878 -24.23 -54.73 -18.94
CA ALA A 878 -23.42 -54.31 -20.09
C ALA A 878 -23.50 -52.80 -20.35
N ASP A 879 -24.62 -52.17 -19.99
CA ASP A 879 -24.82 -50.73 -20.08
C ASP A 879 -24.15 -49.99 -18.92
N VAL A 880 -24.14 -50.58 -17.71
CA VAL A 880 -23.42 -50.05 -16.53
C VAL A 880 -21.92 -49.84 -16.82
N GLN A 881 -21.25 -50.81 -17.43
CA GLN A 881 -19.82 -50.69 -17.76
C GLN A 881 -19.54 -49.56 -18.77
N LYS A 882 -20.38 -49.44 -19.81
CA LYS A 882 -20.22 -48.38 -20.83
C LYS A 882 -20.48 -47.00 -20.26
N LEU A 883 -21.53 -46.87 -19.43
CA LEU A 883 -21.88 -45.63 -18.73
C LEU A 883 -20.76 -45.22 -17.76
N GLY A 884 -20.21 -46.17 -17.01
CA GLY A 884 -19.08 -45.94 -16.13
C GLY A 884 -17.83 -45.48 -16.87
N ALA A 885 -17.44 -46.20 -17.94
CA ALA A 885 -16.24 -45.89 -18.72
C ALA A 885 -16.28 -44.51 -19.38
N ILE A 886 -17.42 -44.09 -19.94
CA ILE A 886 -17.53 -42.76 -20.54
C ILE A 886 -17.47 -41.64 -19.49
N ALA A 887 -18.05 -41.86 -18.30
CA ALA A 887 -18.00 -40.89 -17.20
C ALA A 887 -16.61 -40.78 -16.55
N GLN A 888 -15.91 -41.89 -16.36
CA GLN A 888 -14.51 -41.89 -15.92
C GLN A 888 -13.63 -41.11 -16.91
N LYS A 889 -13.78 -41.40 -18.21
CA LYS A 889 -13.07 -40.69 -19.27
C LYS A 889 -13.44 -39.20 -19.33
N ALA A 890 -14.70 -38.85 -19.09
CA ALA A 890 -15.15 -37.46 -19.00
C ALA A 890 -14.50 -36.73 -17.81
N THR A 891 -14.44 -37.38 -16.66
CA THR A 891 -13.77 -36.87 -15.45
C THR A 891 -12.27 -36.66 -15.71
N ALA A 892 -11.57 -37.67 -16.23
CA ALA A 892 -10.15 -37.60 -16.59
C ALA A 892 -9.82 -36.57 -17.68
N SER A 893 -10.82 -36.13 -18.47
CA SER A 893 -10.63 -35.11 -19.50
C SER A 893 -10.49 -33.69 -18.92
N ILE A 894 -10.93 -33.48 -17.68
CA ILE A 894 -10.83 -32.21 -16.96
C ILE A 894 -9.67 -32.32 -15.97
N PRO A 895 -8.54 -31.61 -16.20
CA PRO A 895 -7.40 -31.72 -15.31
C PRO A 895 -7.76 -31.32 -13.87
N LYS A 896 -7.25 -32.10 -12.90
CA LYS A 896 -7.45 -31.91 -11.45
C LYS A 896 -8.93 -31.96 -10.98
N LEU A 897 -9.87 -32.48 -11.79
CA LEU A 897 -11.22 -32.81 -11.33
C LEU A 897 -11.20 -34.16 -10.60
N ARG A 898 -11.45 -34.16 -9.29
CA ARG A 898 -11.40 -35.37 -8.44
C ARG A 898 -12.57 -36.33 -8.72
N TRP A 899 -13.77 -35.77 -8.91
CA TRP A 899 -14.98 -36.54 -9.22
C TRP A 899 -16.00 -35.66 -9.98
N GLY A 900 -17.02 -36.28 -10.58
CA GLY A 900 -18.14 -35.54 -11.17
C GLY A 900 -19.40 -36.38 -11.34
N ALA A 901 -20.56 -35.72 -11.29
CA ALA A 901 -21.85 -36.31 -11.63
C ALA A 901 -22.22 -35.93 -13.07
N TRP A 902 -22.17 -36.92 -13.96
CA TRP A 902 -22.31 -36.74 -15.41
C TRP A 902 -23.70 -37.15 -15.87
N ASN A 903 -24.38 -36.25 -16.58
CA ASN A 903 -25.60 -36.59 -17.31
C ASN A 903 -25.19 -37.31 -18.60
N VAL A 904 -25.49 -38.60 -18.68
CA VAL A 904 -25.14 -39.46 -19.81
C VAL A 904 -26.41 -39.90 -20.55
N LEU A 905 -26.41 -39.70 -21.86
CA LEU A 905 -27.49 -40.07 -22.77
C LEU A 905 -27.09 -41.32 -23.55
N VAL A 906 -27.98 -42.31 -23.59
CA VAL A 906 -27.89 -43.46 -24.50
C VAL A 906 -28.97 -43.31 -25.58
N SER A 907 -28.55 -43.10 -26.82
CA SER A 907 -29.45 -42.86 -27.97
C SER A 907 -28.91 -43.53 -29.23
N ALA A 908 -29.76 -44.33 -29.89
CA ALA A 908 -29.44 -45.01 -31.17
C ALA A 908 -28.06 -45.70 -31.20
N GLY A 909 -27.72 -46.44 -30.13
CA GLY A 909 -26.45 -47.16 -29.99
C GLY A 909 -25.23 -46.28 -29.66
N ARG A 910 -25.43 -44.99 -29.36
CA ARG A 910 -24.38 -44.05 -28.93
C ARG A 910 -24.57 -43.67 -27.48
N THR A 911 -23.45 -43.58 -26.76
CA THR A 911 -23.40 -43.10 -25.38
C THR A 911 -22.70 -41.75 -25.37
N MET A 912 -23.36 -40.72 -24.84
CA MET A 912 -22.95 -39.32 -24.99
C MET A 912 -23.04 -38.60 -23.66
N VAL A 913 -22.11 -37.70 -23.38
CA VAL A 913 -22.16 -36.84 -22.18
C VAL A 913 -22.88 -35.54 -22.52
N GLU A 914 -23.99 -35.30 -21.84
CA GLU A 914 -24.79 -34.07 -21.99
C GLU A 914 -24.27 -32.97 -21.08
N GLY A 915 -23.92 -33.26 -19.82
CA GLY A 915 -23.44 -32.23 -18.88
C GLY A 915 -22.81 -32.77 -17.60
N LEU A 916 -22.32 -31.85 -16.77
CA LEU A 916 -21.63 -32.09 -15.51
C LEU A 916 -22.34 -31.33 -14.38
N SER A 917 -22.42 -31.95 -13.20
CA SER A 917 -22.69 -31.28 -11.94
C SER A 917 -21.71 -31.77 -10.87
N THR A 918 -21.29 -30.87 -9.99
CA THR A 918 -20.53 -31.19 -8.77
C THR A 918 -21.41 -31.12 -7.52
N ASP A 919 -22.70 -30.81 -7.66
CA ASP A 919 -23.70 -30.85 -6.58
C ASP A 919 -25.06 -31.18 -7.21
N PRO A 920 -25.27 -32.41 -7.71
CA PRO A 920 -26.47 -32.79 -8.43
C PRO A 920 -27.71 -32.73 -7.52
N LEU A 921 -28.84 -32.40 -8.15
CA LEU A 921 -30.16 -32.49 -7.54
C LEU A 921 -30.73 -33.87 -7.84
N LEU A 922 -30.88 -34.67 -6.79
CA LEU A 922 -31.43 -36.02 -6.86
C LEU A 922 -32.94 -35.96 -6.62
N ASN A 923 -33.70 -36.83 -7.26
CA ASN A 923 -35.14 -36.93 -7.07
C ASN A 923 -35.57 -38.37 -6.74
N GLU A 924 -36.78 -38.53 -6.21
CA GLU A 924 -37.34 -39.82 -5.79
C GLU A 924 -37.61 -40.82 -6.94
N GLN A 925 -37.66 -40.34 -8.20
CA GLN A 925 -37.89 -41.17 -9.38
C GLN A 925 -36.59 -41.87 -9.81
N GLN A 926 -35.45 -41.26 -9.49
CA GLN A 926 -34.12 -41.80 -9.77
C GLN A 926 -33.78 -42.95 -8.82
N LYS A 927 -33.67 -44.15 -9.37
CA LYS A 927 -33.23 -45.36 -8.67
C LYS A 927 -31.73 -45.59 -8.87
N LEU A 928 -31.08 -46.05 -7.80
CA LEU A 928 -29.70 -46.49 -7.83
C LEU A 928 -29.62 -47.83 -8.59
N VAL A 929 -28.95 -47.83 -9.75
CA VAL A 929 -28.79 -49.04 -10.60
C VAL A 929 -27.40 -49.66 -10.50
N PHE A 930 -26.41 -48.91 -10.01
CA PHE A 930 -25.07 -49.42 -9.71
C PHE A 930 -24.42 -48.59 -8.61
N GLY A 931 -23.55 -49.23 -7.82
CA GLY A 931 -22.78 -48.58 -6.77
C GLY A 931 -23.64 -48.20 -5.58
N ASP A 932 -23.23 -47.17 -4.84
CA ASP A 932 -23.99 -46.59 -3.73
C ASP A 932 -23.60 -45.13 -3.50
N LEU A 933 -24.49 -44.36 -2.88
CA LEU A 933 -24.24 -42.95 -2.60
C LEU A 933 -23.13 -42.76 -1.57
N GLY A 934 -22.89 -43.73 -0.69
CA GLY A 934 -21.80 -43.68 0.28
C GLY A 934 -20.41 -43.61 -0.36
N LYS A 935 -20.18 -44.38 -1.43
CA LYS A 935 -18.96 -44.26 -2.25
C LYS A 935 -18.81 -42.89 -2.88
N VAL A 936 -19.92 -42.28 -3.31
CA VAL A 936 -19.90 -40.91 -3.84
C VAL A 936 -19.50 -39.93 -2.76
N LEU A 937 -20.08 -40.05 -1.56
CA LEU A 937 -19.80 -39.14 -0.47
C LEU A 937 -18.39 -39.32 0.13
N ASN A 938 -17.84 -40.54 0.15
CA ASN A 938 -16.45 -40.79 0.56
C ASN A 938 -15.42 -40.29 -0.46
N ALA A 939 -15.79 -40.20 -1.74
CA ALA A 939 -14.93 -39.64 -2.78
C ALA A 939 -14.89 -38.09 -2.77
N ILE A 940 -15.88 -37.45 -2.12
CA ILE A 940 -15.95 -36.00 -1.90
C ILE A 940 -15.01 -35.60 -0.76
#